data_AF-A0A1N6F6L0-F1
#
_entry.id   AF-A0A1N6F6L0-F1
#
_cell.length_a   1.000
_cell.length_b   1.000
_cell.length_c   1.000
_cell.angle_alpha   90.00
_cell.angle_beta   90.00
_cell.angle_gamma   90.00
#
_symmetry.space_group_name_H-M   'P 1'
#
loop_
_entity.id
_entity.type
_entity.pdbx_description
1 polymer ?
#
loop_
_entity_poly.entity_id
_entity_poly.type
_entity_poly.pdbx_seq_one_letter_code
_entity_poly.pdbx_strand_id
1 'polypeptide(L)'
;MRACFQRLRTLGTSALRSSQARIRSRFVPALGELEERTLLSLTIKIDYTYDTANFFDTSAKRSVMEAAANSVASVLNDNLLAIQASGSNSWRANFPDPGSGQLTTINNLVVPANTIVIFVGGRSLPRESEAGEGSTGGFGAQGTQAWLDLVASRGQAGALTANPTDFGPWGGSISFDNSGSTHWFYGQDTNGLSATLTDFRTVAEHEVGHVLGVGTSPSWSTYVSAGTFIGPASMAVRGGQAVPLDPNLQHWAQGTKSDGVDALMDPTVQYGLRRTFTSLDYAALQDIGWAVQPPALSVFQFGASSYTVSETSGSLLVTVQRSGGSGAASVAYATSNGTATAGLDYTAVSGTLNFAPGQTVQSFVIPILNDQVPDGNETINLVLGSPSAGSTLGFLSSAVVTIVAPGRHPLGDYDGVGFTQIGIFRPSNAMWTILNNTGGRGSAYGAGNLFDIPVPGDYDGIGRTEQAVFRPSTGQWIILNPVDQSQRVISFGALNLFDIPVPGDYDGIGRTEPAVFRPSTGQWIIFNPITHTQRVAYYGAANLFDIPVPGDYDGIGRTELAVFRPSTATWAIYNPLTNTQRFVSYGAANLFDIPVPGDYDGIGRTEQAVFRPSTGQWIILNPVDQTQRAVNFGATNYFDVPLQAPIASLKKLGKLGGTSLTALSTMSAQQSSLTASAFTASSSPPTVPAEIITGDDQATSSLPRRKQSVHLFA
;
A
#
# COMPACT_ATOMS: atom_id res chain seq x y z
N MET A 1 13.86 -39.82 48.87
CA MET A 1 14.25 -40.13 50.26
C MET A 1 15.76 -39.98 50.40
N ARG A 2 16.19 -39.23 51.42
CA ARG A 2 17.49 -39.30 52.15
C ARG A 2 18.79 -39.57 51.37
N ALA A 3 19.73 -38.63 51.47
CA ALA A 3 21.11 -38.81 51.95
C ALA A 3 21.94 -37.54 51.64
N CYS A 4 22.96 -37.11 52.37
CA CYS A 4 23.38 -37.24 53.76
C CYS A 4 24.58 -36.25 53.92
N PHE A 5 24.76 -35.71 55.11
CA PHE A 5 25.74 -34.69 55.54
C PHE A 5 27.22 -35.11 55.48
N GLN A 6 28.14 -34.12 55.44
CA GLN A 6 29.39 -33.92 56.24
C GLN A 6 30.35 -32.94 55.47
N ARG A 7 31.18 -32.02 56.02
CA ARG A 7 31.63 -31.62 57.37
C ARG A 7 32.43 -30.27 57.26
N LEU A 8 32.21 -29.34 58.21
CA LEU A 8 33.16 -28.53 59.04
C LEU A 8 34.45 -27.94 58.39
N ARG A 9 34.95 -26.69 58.54
CA ARG A 9 35.00 -25.55 59.52
C ARG A 9 35.54 -24.32 58.71
N THR A 10 35.44 -23.03 59.05
CA THR A 10 35.68 -22.29 60.31
C THR A 10 35.14 -20.84 60.19
N LEU A 11 34.86 -20.23 61.35
CA LEU A 11 34.15 -18.97 61.60
C LEU A 11 35.00 -17.69 61.55
N GLY A 12 34.32 -16.57 61.29
CA GLY A 12 34.69 -15.19 61.66
C GLY A 12 34.24 -14.23 60.55
N THR A 13 33.30 -13.29 60.69
CA THR A 13 32.74 -12.59 61.84
C THR A 13 31.29 -12.13 61.53
N SER A 14 30.51 -11.94 62.58
CA SER A 14 29.07 -11.69 62.61
C SER A 14 28.68 -10.22 62.37
N ALA A 15 27.62 -9.97 61.59
CA ALA A 15 26.62 -8.94 61.90
C ALA A 15 25.32 -9.14 61.10
N LEU A 16 24.28 -9.58 61.83
CA LEU A 16 22.86 -9.18 61.76
C LEU A 16 22.09 -9.29 60.43
N ARG A 17 21.11 -10.20 60.46
CA ARG A 17 20.00 -10.37 59.50
C ARG A 17 18.94 -9.28 59.69
N SER A 18 18.43 -8.73 58.59
CA SER A 18 16.98 -8.59 58.35
C SER A 18 16.66 -8.32 56.88
N SER A 19 15.65 -9.06 56.37
CA SER A 19 14.87 -8.88 55.14
C SER A 19 15.58 -8.68 53.79
N GLN A 20 15.84 -9.77 53.06
CA GLN A 20 15.89 -9.74 51.59
C GLN A 20 14.46 -9.89 51.04
N ALA A 21 13.79 -8.77 50.79
CA ALA A 21 12.83 -8.71 49.69
C ALA A 21 13.65 -8.73 48.39
N ARG A 22 13.44 -9.77 47.57
CA ARG A 22 14.07 -9.92 46.27
C ARG A 22 13.46 -8.89 45.31
N ILE A 23 13.93 -7.64 45.38
CA ILE A 23 13.76 -6.68 44.29
C ILE A 23 14.59 -7.25 43.14
N ARG A 24 13.93 -7.94 42.21
CA ARG A 24 14.49 -8.13 40.88
C ARG A 24 14.80 -6.73 40.37
N SER A 25 16.08 -6.41 40.18
CA SER A 25 16.46 -5.26 39.37
C SER A 25 15.73 -5.44 38.05
N ARG A 26 14.74 -4.58 37.79
CA ARG A 26 14.31 -4.37 36.42
C ARG A 26 15.59 -3.99 35.69
N PHE A 27 16.03 -4.85 34.79
CA PHE A 27 16.76 -4.39 33.62
C PHE A 27 15.82 -3.36 32.99
N VAL A 28 16.02 -2.10 33.35
CA VAL A 28 15.68 -1.01 32.45
C VAL A 28 16.69 -1.26 31.32
N PRO A 29 16.24 -1.64 30.11
CA PRO A 29 17.13 -1.52 28.97
C PRO A 29 17.59 -0.06 29.05
N ALA A 30 18.90 0.17 29.09
CA ALA A 30 19.39 1.48 28.72
C ALA A 30 18.62 1.84 27.45
N LEU A 31 17.90 2.96 27.46
CA LEU A 31 17.47 3.56 26.22
C LEU A 31 18.78 3.75 25.46
N GLY A 32 19.13 2.77 24.61
CA GLY A 32 20.12 2.95 23.59
C GLY A 32 19.66 4.20 22.87
N GLU A 33 20.59 5.15 22.78
CA GLU A 33 20.41 6.46 22.18
C GLU A 33 19.52 6.33 20.94
N LEU A 34 18.25 6.68 21.15
CA LEU A 34 17.28 6.79 20.08
C LEU A 34 17.74 8.01 19.31
N GLU A 35 18.35 7.72 18.16
CA GLU A 35 18.62 8.65 17.07
C GLU A 35 19.84 9.55 17.28
N GLU A 36 21.04 8.97 17.16
CA GLU A 36 22.09 9.61 16.36
C GLU A 36 21.64 9.64 14.89
N ARG A 37 20.53 10.33 14.61
CA ARG A 37 20.30 10.88 13.28
C ARG A 37 21.47 11.84 13.10
N THR A 38 22.21 11.68 12.01
CA THR A 38 23.17 12.66 11.50
C THR A 38 22.55 14.05 11.54
N LEU A 39 22.69 14.74 12.68
CA LEU A 39 22.38 16.14 12.83
C LEU A 39 23.35 16.83 11.88
N LEU A 40 22.80 17.64 10.97
CA LEU A 40 23.61 18.56 10.20
C LEU A 40 24.50 19.31 11.18
N SER A 41 25.80 19.12 11.05
CA SER A 41 26.81 19.77 11.87
C SER A 41 26.77 21.30 11.70
N LEU A 42 26.23 21.80 10.58
CA LEU A 42 25.98 23.20 10.28
C LEU A 42 24.53 23.42 9.80
N THR A 43 23.85 24.44 10.32
CA THR A 43 22.49 24.84 9.93
C THR A 43 22.50 26.18 9.19
N ILE A 44 21.94 26.22 7.97
CA ILE A 44 21.64 27.50 7.30
C ILE A 44 20.20 27.89 7.62
N LYS A 45 20.02 28.98 8.36
CA LYS A 45 18.71 29.55 8.68
C LYS A 45 18.36 30.62 7.66
N ILE A 46 17.37 30.33 6.82
CA ILE A 46 16.81 31.33 5.90
C ILE A 46 15.84 32.24 6.66
N ASP A 47 16.04 33.55 6.51
CA ASP A 47 15.21 34.58 7.11
C ASP A 47 14.56 35.43 6.01
N TYR A 48 13.23 35.42 5.97
CA TYR A 48 12.43 36.09 4.94
C TYR A 48 11.93 37.48 5.36
N THR A 49 12.39 38.02 6.49
CA THR A 49 11.89 39.30 7.03
C THR A 49 12.11 40.50 6.10
N TYR A 50 13.06 40.41 5.17
CA TYR A 50 13.38 41.46 4.21
C TYR A 50 12.90 41.16 2.78
N ASP A 51 12.06 40.15 2.57
CA ASP A 51 11.38 39.89 1.29
C ASP A 51 10.22 40.88 1.05
N THR A 52 10.54 42.16 0.96
CA THR A 52 9.55 43.25 0.87
C THR A 52 8.76 43.25 -0.45
N ALA A 53 9.29 42.62 -1.50
CA ALA A 53 8.63 42.47 -2.79
C ALA A 53 7.79 41.19 -2.93
N ASN A 54 7.68 40.38 -1.87
CA ASN A 54 6.96 39.10 -1.86
C ASN A 54 7.46 38.12 -2.93
N PHE A 55 8.78 38.05 -3.16
CA PHE A 55 9.34 37.06 -4.07
C PHE A 55 9.06 35.63 -3.59
N PHE A 56 9.10 35.42 -2.28
CA PHE A 56 8.78 34.18 -1.54
C PHE A 56 7.36 34.19 -0.95
N ASP A 57 6.39 34.57 -1.77
CA ASP A 57 4.94 34.61 -1.48
C ASP A 57 4.30 33.25 -1.17
N THR A 58 4.94 32.13 -1.54
CA THR A 58 4.40 30.78 -1.38
C THR A 58 5.34 29.86 -0.61
N SER A 59 4.77 28.89 0.11
CA SER A 59 5.53 27.85 0.81
C SER A 59 6.36 26.98 -0.14
N ALA A 60 5.90 26.78 -1.38
CA ALA A 60 6.64 26.03 -2.40
C ALA A 60 7.98 26.68 -2.74
N LYS A 61 7.99 28.00 -3.02
CA LYS A 61 9.24 28.75 -3.30
C LYS A 61 10.21 28.72 -2.12
N ARG A 62 9.69 28.92 -0.90
CA ARG A 62 10.48 28.85 0.34
C ARG A 62 11.10 27.46 0.53
N SER A 63 10.32 26.42 0.26
CA SER A 63 10.80 25.05 0.35
C SER A 63 11.91 24.75 -0.66
N VAL A 64 11.90 25.34 -1.87
CA VAL A 64 13.00 25.19 -2.84
C VAL A 64 14.26 25.94 -2.38
N MET A 65 14.11 27.15 -1.81
CA MET A 65 15.22 27.91 -1.23
C MET A 65 15.87 27.14 -0.06
N GLU A 66 15.07 26.61 0.84
CA GLU A 66 15.52 25.76 1.95
C GLU A 66 16.20 24.49 1.43
N ALA A 67 15.67 23.85 0.39
CA ALA A 67 16.29 22.68 -0.23
C ALA A 67 17.65 22.99 -0.89
N ALA A 68 17.82 24.18 -1.48
CA ALA A 68 19.10 24.63 -2.01
C ALA A 68 20.13 24.83 -0.87
N ALA A 69 19.76 25.59 0.17
CA ALA A 69 20.62 25.83 1.33
C ALA A 69 21.01 24.53 2.04
N ASN A 70 20.06 23.63 2.26
CA ASN A 70 20.31 22.34 2.88
C ASN A 70 21.20 21.43 2.02
N SER A 71 21.12 21.53 0.68
CA SER A 71 21.99 20.77 -0.23
C SER A 71 23.47 21.06 0.07
N VAL A 72 23.83 22.34 0.17
CA VAL A 72 25.21 22.77 0.45
C VAL A 72 25.59 22.49 1.91
N ALA A 73 24.72 22.84 2.87
CA ALA A 73 25.00 22.65 4.30
C ALA A 73 25.17 21.19 4.70
N SER A 74 24.55 20.26 3.96
CA SER A 74 24.56 18.82 4.27
C SER A 74 25.92 18.15 4.29
N VAL A 75 26.94 18.82 3.76
CA VAL A 75 28.29 18.28 3.66
C VAL A 75 29.29 19.05 4.52
N LEU A 76 28.85 20.05 5.29
CA LEU A 76 29.74 20.90 6.08
C LEU A 76 29.75 20.47 7.55
N ASN A 77 30.95 20.27 8.11
CA ASN A 77 31.16 19.75 9.47
C ASN A 77 31.98 20.67 10.38
N ASP A 78 31.84 21.97 10.16
CA ASP A 78 32.48 23.00 10.95
C ASP A 78 31.81 23.17 12.31
N ASN A 79 32.61 23.64 13.28
CA ASN A 79 32.13 23.99 14.61
C ASN A 79 32.27 25.51 14.81
N LEU A 80 31.18 26.24 14.60
CA LEU A 80 31.12 27.70 14.71
C LEU A 80 30.60 28.11 16.09
N LEU A 81 31.35 28.96 16.79
CA LEU A 81 30.89 29.54 18.06
C LEU A 81 29.67 30.46 17.84
N ALA A 82 28.78 30.51 18.84
CA ALA A 82 27.64 31.43 18.82
C ALA A 82 28.09 32.89 18.95
N ILE A 83 27.39 33.80 18.27
CA ILE A 83 27.52 35.25 18.46
C ILE A 83 26.32 35.74 19.26
N GLN A 84 26.53 36.02 20.54
CA GLN A 84 25.51 36.57 21.42
C GLN A 84 26.13 37.63 22.34
N ALA A 85 25.83 38.89 22.06
CA ALA A 85 26.33 40.02 22.83
C ALA A 85 25.82 39.98 24.28
N SER A 86 26.68 40.30 25.24
CA SER A 86 26.33 40.41 26.66
C SER A 86 27.25 41.40 27.38
N GLY A 87 26.78 41.95 28.51
CA GLY A 87 27.55 42.94 29.28
C GLY A 87 27.89 44.18 28.45
N SER A 88 29.18 44.53 28.38
CA SER A 88 29.70 45.67 27.61
C SER A 88 29.94 45.37 26.13
N ASN A 89 29.79 44.11 25.70
CA ASN A 89 30.05 43.72 24.33
C ASN A 89 28.86 44.07 23.43
N SER A 90 29.14 44.54 22.22
CA SER A 90 28.14 44.78 21.18
C SER A 90 28.68 44.49 19.79
N TRP A 91 27.78 44.22 18.86
CA TRP A 91 28.14 44.08 17.45
C TRP A 91 26.98 44.46 16.54
N ARG A 92 27.30 44.63 15.26
CA ARG A 92 26.34 44.90 14.19
C ARG A 92 26.63 44.01 13.00
N ALA A 93 25.59 43.39 12.46
CA ALA A 93 25.61 42.74 11.16
C ALA A 93 25.21 43.77 10.10
N ASN A 94 26.03 43.97 9.08
CA ASN A 94 25.75 44.87 7.96
C ASN A 94 25.63 44.04 6.68
N PHE A 95 24.58 44.24 5.90
CA PHE A 95 24.39 43.48 4.65
C PHE A 95 23.53 44.29 3.67
N PRO A 96 23.68 44.08 2.34
CA PRO A 96 22.74 44.61 1.37
C PRO A 96 21.35 44.02 1.62
N ASP A 97 20.38 44.87 1.89
CA ASP A 97 18.98 44.50 2.09
C ASP A 97 18.46 43.77 0.84
N PRO A 98 17.94 42.54 0.96
CA PRO A 98 17.65 41.74 -0.22
C PRO A 98 16.48 42.28 -1.07
N GLY A 99 15.60 43.12 -0.50
CA GLY A 99 14.47 43.72 -1.20
C GLY A 99 14.75 45.11 -1.79
N SER A 100 15.76 45.83 -1.27
CA SER A 100 16.08 47.21 -1.72
C SER A 100 17.50 47.41 -2.24
N GLY A 101 18.44 46.51 -1.94
CA GLY A 101 19.86 46.62 -2.24
C GLY A 101 20.61 47.66 -1.38
N GLN A 102 19.92 48.38 -0.50
CA GLN A 102 20.54 49.37 0.39
C GLN A 102 21.27 48.68 1.53
N LEU A 103 22.38 49.25 2.00
CA LEU A 103 23.10 48.70 3.14
C LEU A 103 22.26 48.83 4.42
N THR A 104 21.88 47.70 5.00
CA THR A 104 21.09 47.60 6.23
C THR A 104 21.95 47.09 7.38
N THR A 105 21.56 47.45 8.61
CA THR A 105 22.28 47.08 9.83
C THR A 105 21.33 46.49 10.88
N ILE A 106 21.70 45.34 11.44
CA ILE A 106 21.03 44.76 12.61
C ILE A 106 21.99 44.81 13.80
N ASN A 107 21.59 45.52 14.84
CA ASN A 107 22.36 45.63 16.08
C ASN A 107 22.13 44.39 16.95
N ASN A 108 23.22 43.81 17.43
CA ASN A 108 23.24 42.65 18.34
C ASN A 108 22.39 41.48 17.86
N LEU A 109 22.46 41.16 16.57
CA LEU A 109 21.86 39.95 16.03
C LEU A 109 22.33 38.74 16.87
N VAL A 110 21.43 37.83 17.19
CA VAL A 110 21.77 36.58 17.88
C VAL A 110 21.98 35.51 16.82
N VAL A 111 23.21 34.99 16.74
CA VAL A 111 23.57 33.89 15.83
C VAL A 111 23.95 32.68 16.68
N PRO A 112 23.12 31.63 16.70
CA PRO A 112 23.44 30.42 17.45
C PRO A 112 24.73 29.76 16.97
N ALA A 113 25.29 28.88 17.81
CA ALA A 113 26.41 28.03 17.41
C ALA A 113 25.99 27.19 16.20
N ASN A 114 26.94 26.96 15.28
CA ASN A 114 26.72 26.18 14.06
C ASN A 114 25.57 26.69 13.16
N THR A 115 25.16 27.95 13.29
CA THR A 115 24.15 28.56 12.41
C THR A 115 24.75 29.65 11.54
N ILE A 116 24.38 29.65 10.26
CA ILE A 116 24.55 30.77 9.32
C ILE A 116 23.17 31.37 9.06
N VAL A 117 23.01 32.69 9.25
CA VAL A 117 21.72 33.38 9.01
C VAL A 117 21.75 34.08 7.66
N ILE A 118 20.86 33.70 6.74
CA ILE A 118 20.79 34.29 5.41
C ILE A 118 19.47 35.02 5.23
N PHE A 119 19.53 36.34 5.04
CA PHE A 119 18.35 37.15 4.71
C PHE A 119 18.09 37.08 3.21
N VAL A 120 16.88 36.68 2.82
CA VAL A 120 16.53 36.50 1.40
C VAL A 120 15.35 37.37 0.98
N GLY A 121 15.29 37.68 -0.31
CA GLY A 121 14.22 38.48 -0.90
C GLY A 121 14.42 38.67 -2.40
N GLY A 122 13.49 39.37 -3.04
CA GLY A 122 13.63 39.73 -4.47
C GLY A 122 13.63 41.23 -4.71
N ARG A 123 14.41 41.66 -5.71
CA ARG A 123 14.45 43.02 -6.23
C ARG A 123 14.91 43.03 -7.68
N SER A 124 14.70 44.14 -8.38
CA SER A 124 15.30 44.32 -9.71
C SER A 124 16.81 44.40 -9.54
N LEU A 125 17.54 43.48 -10.16
CA LEU A 125 19.00 43.48 -10.12
C LEU A 125 19.57 44.44 -11.17
N PRO A 126 20.71 45.11 -10.88
CA PRO A 126 21.20 46.23 -11.69
C PRO A 126 21.76 45.80 -13.06
N ARG A 127 22.06 44.52 -13.25
CA ARG A 127 22.47 43.95 -14.53
C ARG A 127 21.34 43.08 -15.07
N GLU A 128 20.90 43.35 -16.30
CA GLU A 128 19.76 42.66 -16.94
C GLU A 128 19.92 41.13 -17.09
N SER A 129 21.13 40.60 -16.88
CA SER A 129 21.44 39.16 -16.96
C SER A 129 21.73 38.51 -15.60
N GLU A 130 21.65 39.24 -14.49
CA GLU A 130 21.96 38.75 -13.15
C GLU A 130 20.69 38.18 -12.52
N ALA A 131 20.71 36.88 -12.24
CA ALA A 131 19.55 36.17 -11.69
C ALA A 131 19.54 36.17 -10.15
N GLY A 132 20.71 36.26 -9.54
CA GLY A 132 20.90 36.26 -8.09
C GLY A 132 22.14 37.08 -7.71
N GLU A 133 22.16 37.58 -6.47
CA GLU A 133 23.30 38.27 -5.88
C GLU A 133 23.42 37.88 -4.40
N GLY A 134 24.40 37.05 -4.08
CA GLY A 134 24.75 36.60 -2.74
C GLY A 134 25.89 37.40 -2.11
N SER A 135 25.77 37.73 -0.83
CA SER A 135 26.79 38.48 -0.08
C SER A 135 27.00 37.91 1.32
N THR A 136 28.26 37.80 1.75
CA THR A 136 28.63 37.49 3.15
C THR A 136 28.30 38.62 4.12
N GLY A 137 27.93 39.81 3.60
CA GLY A 137 27.83 41.03 4.37
C GLY A 137 29.16 41.39 5.06
N GLY A 138 29.05 42.21 6.10
CA GLY A 138 30.15 42.60 6.97
C GLY A 138 29.67 42.76 8.40
N PHE A 139 30.58 43.13 9.30
CA PHE A 139 30.25 43.33 10.70
C PHE A 139 31.04 44.50 11.28
N GLY A 140 30.62 44.94 12.46
CA GLY A 140 31.49 45.72 13.34
C GLY A 140 31.20 45.35 14.79
N ALA A 141 32.24 45.27 15.61
CA ALA A 141 32.12 44.87 17.01
C ALA A 141 32.84 45.87 17.93
N GLN A 142 32.37 45.98 19.17
CA GLN A 142 32.98 46.74 20.24
C GLN A 142 32.94 45.92 21.52
N GLY A 143 34.02 45.95 22.31
CA GLY A 143 34.11 45.16 23.54
C GLY A 143 35.53 44.72 23.83
N THR A 144 35.66 43.59 24.52
CA THR A 144 36.97 42.97 24.81
C THR A 144 37.61 42.42 23.54
N GLN A 145 38.93 42.26 23.51
CA GLN A 145 39.62 41.66 22.35
C GLN A 145 39.09 40.26 22.02
N ALA A 146 38.85 39.43 23.04
CA ALA A 146 38.26 38.10 22.87
C ALA A 146 36.88 38.14 22.20
N TRP A 147 36.09 39.19 22.45
CA TRP A 147 34.81 39.39 21.77
C TRP A 147 34.99 39.79 20.30
N LEU A 148 35.93 40.70 20.02
CA LEU A 148 36.25 41.10 18.64
C LEU A 148 36.72 39.90 17.81
N ASP A 149 37.62 39.09 18.37
CA ASP A 149 38.15 37.88 17.75
C ASP A 149 37.03 36.84 17.52
N LEU A 150 36.11 36.67 18.47
CA LEU A 150 34.97 35.77 18.34
C LEU A 150 34.02 36.19 17.22
N VAL A 151 33.67 37.48 17.12
CA VAL A 151 32.78 37.97 16.05
C VAL A 151 33.45 37.80 14.68
N ALA A 152 34.76 38.03 14.60
CA ALA A 152 35.50 37.98 13.34
C ALA A 152 35.84 36.56 12.85
N SER A 153 36.04 35.60 13.77
CA SER A 153 36.49 34.24 13.42
C SER A 153 35.49 33.15 13.74
N ARG A 154 34.55 33.38 14.66
CA ARG A 154 33.71 32.33 15.27
C ARG A 154 34.49 31.09 15.74
N GLY A 155 35.73 31.28 16.16
CA GLY A 155 36.62 30.21 16.63
C GLY A 155 37.36 29.46 15.53
N GLN A 156 37.23 29.87 14.26
CA GLN A 156 37.90 29.24 13.12
C GLN A 156 39.40 29.55 13.08
N ALA A 157 40.21 28.51 12.95
CA ALA A 157 41.65 28.58 13.09
C ALA A 157 42.29 28.96 11.76
N GLY A 158 42.63 30.24 11.61
CA GLY A 158 43.19 30.79 10.37
C GLY A 158 42.49 32.06 9.90
N ALA A 159 41.26 32.28 10.35
CA ALA A 159 40.43 33.42 9.97
C ALA A 159 41.00 34.79 10.36
N LEU A 160 41.81 34.85 11.43
CA LEU A 160 42.43 36.09 11.94
C LEU A 160 43.88 36.29 11.48
N THR A 161 44.40 35.42 10.62
CA THR A 161 45.78 35.55 10.14
C THR A 161 45.90 36.63 9.05
N ALA A 162 47.12 37.07 8.74
CA ALA A 162 47.35 38.08 7.71
C ALA A 162 46.96 37.61 6.30
N ASN A 163 47.06 36.31 6.04
CA ASN A 163 46.58 35.64 4.83
C ASN A 163 45.59 34.56 5.26
N PRO A 164 44.31 34.90 5.47
CA PRO A 164 43.33 33.97 6.00
C PRO A 164 43.25 32.68 5.18
N THR A 165 43.19 31.55 5.86
CA THR A 165 42.99 30.22 5.25
C THR A 165 41.71 29.56 5.75
N ASP A 166 40.95 30.27 6.58
CA ASP A 166 39.76 29.76 7.23
C ASP A 166 38.69 30.86 7.33
N PHE A 167 37.41 30.50 7.37
CA PHE A 167 36.31 31.44 7.22
C PHE A 167 35.15 31.13 8.17
N GLY A 168 34.86 32.05 9.10
CA GLY A 168 33.80 31.90 10.09
C GLY A 168 32.72 32.98 9.98
N PRO A 169 31.85 32.97 8.94
CA PRO A 169 30.84 34.00 8.75
C PRO A 169 29.72 33.91 9.80
N TRP A 170 29.09 35.06 10.07
CA TRP A 170 27.85 35.10 10.84
C TRP A 170 26.63 34.72 9.99
N GLY A 171 26.69 34.98 8.68
CA GLY A 171 25.52 35.03 7.81
C GLY A 171 25.77 35.86 6.56
N GLY A 172 24.68 36.32 5.95
CA GLY A 172 24.72 37.12 4.73
C GLY A 172 23.32 37.47 4.22
N SER A 173 23.25 37.89 2.97
CA SER A 173 21.99 38.09 2.26
C SER A 173 22.05 37.61 0.81
N ILE A 174 20.88 37.29 0.26
CA ILE A 174 20.71 36.92 -1.15
C ILE A 174 19.52 37.68 -1.73
N SER A 175 19.76 38.41 -2.82
CA SER A 175 18.72 39.00 -3.66
C SER A 175 18.50 38.15 -4.90
N PHE A 176 17.23 37.92 -5.28
CA PHE A 176 16.88 37.32 -6.57
C PHE A 176 16.21 38.33 -7.50
N ASP A 177 16.46 38.24 -8.80
CA ASP A 177 15.83 39.11 -9.77
C ASP A 177 14.31 38.93 -9.80
N ASN A 178 13.59 40.04 -9.61
CA ASN A 178 12.14 40.11 -9.72
C ASN A 178 11.64 41.11 -10.79
N SER A 179 12.54 41.60 -11.64
CA SER A 179 12.20 42.55 -12.73
C SER A 179 11.26 41.95 -13.79
N GLY A 180 11.17 40.62 -13.83
CA GLY A 180 10.46 39.87 -14.87
C GLY A 180 11.36 39.46 -16.05
N SER A 181 12.63 39.87 -16.06
CA SER A 181 13.60 39.42 -17.07
C SER A 181 14.04 37.97 -16.87
N THR A 182 14.09 37.51 -15.62
CA THR A 182 14.39 36.09 -15.31
C THR A 182 13.12 35.24 -15.29
N HIS A 183 13.05 34.26 -16.19
CA HIS A 183 11.93 33.31 -16.27
C HIS A 183 12.15 32.12 -15.34
N TRP A 184 11.72 32.26 -14.08
CA TRP A 184 11.97 31.27 -13.03
C TRP A 184 11.14 29.99 -13.14
N PHE A 185 11.78 28.86 -12.82
CA PHE A 185 11.14 27.58 -12.49
C PHE A 185 11.35 27.24 -11.01
N TYR A 186 10.26 26.98 -10.29
CA TYR A 186 10.24 26.74 -8.84
C TYR A 186 9.87 25.30 -8.45
N GLY A 187 10.22 24.30 -9.28
CA GLY A 187 9.94 22.89 -8.98
C GLY A 187 10.87 22.31 -7.92
N GLN A 188 10.36 21.42 -7.07
CA GLN A 188 11.18 20.60 -6.18
C GLN A 188 12.00 19.56 -6.97
N ASP A 189 11.42 19.02 -8.04
CA ASP A 189 12.09 18.20 -9.05
C ASP A 189 12.25 18.99 -10.36
N THR A 190 12.68 18.34 -11.44
CA THR A 190 12.86 18.95 -12.77
C THR A 190 11.66 18.73 -13.70
N ASN A 191 10.53 18.21 -13.20
CA ASN A 191 9.34 17.99 -14.01
C ASN A 191 8.73 19.33 -14.44
N GLY A 192 8.67 19.58 -15.75
CA GLY A 192 8.22 20.85 -16.30
C GLY A 192 9.30 21.92 -16.43
N LEU A 193 10.55 21.61 -16.07
CA LEU A 193 11.70 22.47 -16.39
C LEU A 193 11.96 22.40 -17.91
N SER A 194 11.70 23.50 -18.62
CA SER A 194 11.89 23.60 -20.07
C SER A 194 13.14 24.40 -20.44
N ALA A 195 13.59 24.28 -21.69
CA ALA A 195 14.78 24.97 -22.21
C ALA A 195 14.70 26.52 -22.21
N THR A 196 13.57 27.11 -21.81
CA THR A 196 13.37 28.56 -21.74
C THR A 196 13.31 29.09 -20.30
N LEU A 197 13.42 28.21 -19.31
CA LEU A 197 13.29 28.55 -17.89
C LEU A 197 14.65 28.47 -17.18
N THR A 198 14.86 29.41 -16.27
CA THR A 198 15.96 29.42 -15.30
C THR A 198 15.54 28.62 -14.06
N ASP A 199 16.28 27.57 -13.72
CA ASP A 199 16.00 26.78 -12.52
C ASP A 199 16.36 27.58 -11.25
N PHE A 200 15.36 27.92 -10.43
CA PHE A 200 15.56 28.72 -9.22
C PHE A 200 16.49 28.02 -8.22
N ARG A 201 16.38 26.70 -8.09
CA ARG A 201 17.21 25.93 -7.15
C ARG A 201 18.70 26.04 -7.49
N THR A 202 19.04 25.98 -8.78
CA THR A 202 20.41 26.14 -9.28
C THR A 202 21.00 27.49 -8.87
N VAL A 203 20.27 28.59 -9.10
CA VAL A 203 20.73 29.93 -8.73
C VAL A 203 20.81 30.09 -7.21
N ALA A 204 19.79 29.64 -6.48
CA ALA A 204 19.80 29.71 -5.02
C ALA A 204 20.99 28.96 -4.41
N GLU A 205 21.35 27.79 -4.95
CA GLU A 205 22.51 27.03 -4.49
C GLU A 205 23.82 27.75 -4.81
N HIS A 206 23.94 28.36 -6.00
CA HIS A 206 25.07 29.21 -6.38
C HIS A 206 25.27 30.37 -5.40
N GLU A 207 24.21 31.13 -5.10
CA GLU A 207 24.32 32.30 -4.21
C GLU A 207 24.65 31.90 -2.76
N VAL A 208 24.21 30.72 -2.31
CA VAL A 208 24.64 30.17 -1.01
C VAL A 208 26.16 29.96 -1.00
N GLY A 209 26.78 29.57 -2.11
CA GLY A 209 28.23 29.50 -2.27
C GLY A 209 28.94 30.82 -1.99
N HIS A 210 28.40 31.92 -2.51
CA HIS A 210 28.93 33.26 -2.23
C HIS A 210 28.76 33.66 -0.78
N VAL A 211 27.63 33.34 -0.14
CA VAL A 211 27.44 33.59 1.30
C VAL A 211 28.40 32.74 2.16
N LEU A 212 28.79 31.56 1.69
CA LEU A 212 29.78 30.71 2.33
C LEU A 212 31.22 31.08 1.99
N GLY A 213 31.45 32.13 1.19
CA GLY A 213 32.78 32.74 1.04
C GLY A 213 33.48 32.48 -0.29
N VAL A 214 32.90 31.70 -1.21
CA VAL A 214 33.45 31.52 -2.56
C VAL A 214 33.36 32.84 -3.30
N GLY A 215 34.49 33.37 -3.79
CA GLY A 215 34.55 34.65 -4.49
C GLY A 215 34.42 35.91 -3.61
N THR A 216 34.10 35.76 -2.32
CA THR A 216 33.73 36.87 -1.42
C THR A 216 34.56 36.93 -0.15
N SER A 217 35.11 35.80 0.31
CA SER A 217 35.87 35.76 1.56
C SER A 217 37.32 36.25 1.40
N PRO A 218 37.93 36.79 2.48
CA PRO A 218 39.37 37.01 2.52
C PRO A 218 40.17 35.72 2.26
N SER A 219 39.68 34.58 2.74
CA SER A 219 40.34 33.28 2.58
C SER A 219 40.36 32.81 1.12
N TRP A 220 39.30 33.08 0.36
CA TRP A 220 39.31 32.93 -1.10
C TRP A 220 40.43 33.75 -1.74
N SER A 221 40.51 35.03 -1.37
CA SER A 221 41.48 35.98 -1.94
C SER A 221 42.94 35.55 -1.70
N THR A 222 43.23 34.85 -0.61
CA THR A 222 44.55 34.25 -0.32
C THR A 222 45.02 33.29 -1.42
N TYR A 223 44.08 32.59 -2.07
CA TYR A 223 44.37 31.62 -3.13
C TYR A 223 44.13 32.17 -4.53
N VAL A 224 43.80 33.45 -4.69
CA VAL A 224 43.71 34.08 -6.01
C VAL A 224 45.09 34.56 -6.45
N SER A 225 45.56 34.06 -7.58
CA SER A 225 46.84 34.46 -8.16
C SER A 225 46.77 34.50 -9.68
N ALA A 226 47.15 35.63 -10.27
CA ALA A 226 47.27 35.82 -11.72
C ALA A 226 46.04 35.39 -12.55
N GLY A 227 44.83 35.68 -12.08
CA GLY A 227 43.58 35.31 -12.76
C GLY A 227 43.17 33.83 -12.59
N THR A 228 43.79 33.14 -11.64
CA THR A 228 43.48 31.74 -11.32
C THR A 228 43.32 31.54 -9.82
N PHE A 229 42.62 30.48 -9.44
CA PHE A 229 42.52 29.99 -8.07
C PHE A 229 43.49 28.83 -7.87
N ILE A 230 44.38 28.96 -6.88
CA ILE A 230 45.46 28.01 -6.57
C ILE A 230 45.23 27.29 -5.24
N GLY A 231 43.96 27.05 -4.88
CA GLY A 231 43.58 26.23 -3.74
C GLY A 231 44.02 24.76 -3.90
N PRO A 232 44.71 24.15 -2.92
CA PRO A 232 45.20 22.77 -3.02
C PRO A 232 44.14 21.71 -3.35
N ALA A 233 42.97 21.77 -2.72
CA ALA A 233 41.87 20.83 -2.96
C ALA A 233 41.28 21.03 -4.37
N SER A 234 41.05 22.30 -4.77
CA SER A 234 40.52 22.63 -6.09
C SER A 234 41.48 22.21 -7.21
N MET A 235 42.79 22.40 -7.03
CA MET A 235 43.79 21.90 -7.96
C MET A 235 43.83 20.37 -8.00
N ALA A 236 43.65 19.69 -6.86
CA ALA A 236 43.61 18.22 -6.82
C ALA A 236 42.47 17.65 -7.66
N VAL A 237 41.27 18.24 -7.61
CA VAL A 237 40.13 17.88 -8.46
C VAL A 237 40.47 18.03 -9.95
N ARG A 238 41.32 19.01 -10.30
CA ARG A 238 41.77 19.27 -11.68
C ARG A 238 43.12 18.66 -12.04
N GLY A 239 43.55 17.61 -11.33
CA GLY A 239 44.81 16.92 -11.65
C GLY A 239 46.07 17.78 -11.48
N GLY A 240 46.05 18.70 -10.52
CA GLY A 240 47.14 19.62 -10.19
C GLY A 240 47.11 20.96 -10.92
N GLN A 241 46.07 21.24 -11.72
CA GLN A 241 45.98 22.48 -12.49
C GLN A 241 45.21 23.58 -11.75
N ALA A 242 45.78 24.80 -11.70
CA ALA A 242 45.10 26.00 -11.22
C ALA A 242 43.77 26.22 -11.94
N VAL A 243 42.73 26.64 -11.22
CA VAL A 243 41.39 26.83 -11.77
C VAL A 243 41.30 28.23 -12.39
N PRO A 244 40.96 28.38 -13.67
CA PRO A 244 40.78 29.71 -14.26
C PRO A 244 39.61 30.44 -13.59
N LEU A 245 39.78 31.74 -13.34
CA LEU A 245 38.73 32.61 -12.80
C LEU A 245 38.17 33.52 -13.89
N ASP A 246 36.96 34.01 -13.66
CA ASP A 246 36.38 35.07 -14.47
C ASP A 246 37.11 36.42 -14.22
N PRO A 247 36.90 37.46 -15.05
CA PRO A 247 37.60 38.73 -14.93
C PRO A 247 37.41 39.47 -13.60
N ASN A 248 36.30 39.23 -12.88
CA ASN A 248 36.07 39.84 -11.56
C ASN A 248 36.68 39.01 -10.41
N LEU A 249 37.23 37.83 -10.69
CA LEU A 249 37.90 36.92 -9.76
C LEU A 249 37.00 36.32 -8.68
N GLN A 250 35.68 36.40 -8.84
CA GLN A 250 34.69 35.90 -7.89
C GLN A 250 34.07 34.58 -8.33
N HIS A 251 34.24 34.19 -9.59
CA HIS A 251 33.68 32.98 -10.16
C HIS A 251 34.74 32.15 -10.86
N TRP A 252 34.44 30.87 -11.10
CA TRP A 252 35.17 30.12 -12.11
C TRP A 252 35.05 30.80 -13.47
N ALA A 253 36.04 30.65 -14.33
CA ALA A 253 35.92 31.11 -15.71
C ALA A 253 34.74 30.40 -16.40
N GLN A 254 34.03 31.11 -17.27
CA GLN A 254 32.91 30.55 -18.02
C GLN A 254 33.30 29.26 -18.75
N GLY A 255 32.46 28.23 -18.62
CA GLY A 255 32.65 26.88 -19.15
C GLY A 255 33.57 25.99 -18.32
N THR A 256 33.91 26.38 -17.09
CA THR A 256 34.72 25.53 -16.20
C THR A 256 33.92 24.30 -15.80
N LYS A 257 34.45 23.10 -16.09
CA LYS A 257 33.76 21.84 -15.84
C LYS A 257 34.33 21.06 -14.67
N SER A 258 33.44 20.37 -13.97
CA SER A 258 33.73 19.35 -12.97
C SER A 258 32.61 18.30 -12.96
N ASP A 259 32.93 17.05 -12.63
CA ASP A 259 31.98 15.92 -12.66
C ASP A 259 31.25 15.72 -14.02
N GLY A 260 31.87 16.17 -15.12
CA GLY A 260 31.29 16.10 -16.47
C GLY A 260 30.28 17.20 -16.82
N VAL A 261 29.97 18.11 -15.90
CA VAL A 261 29.07 19.26 -16.08
C VAL A 261 29.82 20.57 -15.82
N ASP A 262 29.21 21.72 -16.14
CA ASP A 262 29.79 22.99 -15.71
C ASP A 262 29.69 23.11 -14.18
N ALA A 263 30.76 23.58 -13.55
CA ALA A 263 30.81 23.82 -12.11
C ALA A 263 29.76 24.86 -11.72
N LEU A 264 29.18 24.73 -10.52
CA LEU A 264 28.07 25.59 -10.16
C LEU A 264 28.52 27.04 -9.99
N MET A 265 29.72 27.29 -9.45
CA MET A 265 30.25 28.65 -9.25
C MET A 265 30.80 29.29 -10.54
N ASP A 266 30.40 28.79 -11.71
CA ASP A 266 30.51 29.45 -13.01
C ASP A 266 29.49 30.61 -13.10
N PRO A 267 29.83 31.79 -13.69
CA PRO A 267 28.93 32.95 -13.74
C PRO A 267 27.74 32.77 -14.70
N THR A 268 27.62 31.63 -15.39
CA THR A 268 26.56 31.39 -16.38
C THR A 268 25.60 30.29 -15.97
N VAL A 269 24.30 30.60 -16.07
CA VAL A 269 23.21 29.66 -15.83
C VAL A 269 22.65 29.17 -17.15
N GLN A 270 22.64 27.86 -17.37
CA GLN A 270 22.06 27.26 -18.57
C GLN A 270 20.56 27.00 -18.36
N TYR A 271 19.72 27.50 -19.27
CA TYR A 271 18.28 27.28 -19.21
C TYR A 271 17.90 25.81 -19.37
N GLY A 272 16.83 25.40 -18.68
CA GLY A 272 16.27 24.05 -18.73
C GLY A 272 17.08 22.97 -18.03
N LEU A 273 18.15 23.32 -17.32
CA LEU A 273 18.97 22.38 -16.57
C LEU A 273 19.04 22.76 -15.10
N ARG A 274 18.92 21.75 -14.24
CA ARG A 274 19.26 21.88 -12.83
C ARG A 274 20.72 21.47 -12.63
N ARG A 275 21.48 22.35 -11.99
CA ARG A 275 22.86 22.08 -11.54
C ARG A 275 22.94 22.24 -10.02
N THR A 276 23.90 21.55 -9.43
CA THR A 276 24.21 21.57 -8.00
C THR A 276 25.72 21.70 -7.84
N PHE A 277 26.20 21.96 -6.63
CA PHE A 277 27.63 21.98 -6.33
C PHE A 277 28.32 20.72 -6.86
N THR A 278 29.39 20.93 -7.60
CA THR A 278 30.28 19.88 -8.09
C THR A 278 31.40 19.62 -7.08
N SER A 279 32.18 18.57 -7.32
CA SER A 279 33.42 18.29 -6.58
C SER A 279 34.37 19.49 -6.55
N LEU A 280 34.36 20.34 -7.58
CA LEU A 280 35.22 21.53 -7.63
C LEU A 280 34.70 22.65 -6.73
N ASP A 281 33.39 22.85 -6.68
CA ASP A 281 32.76 23.88 -5.83
C ASP A 281 32.92 23.52 -4.34
N TYR A 282 32.78 22.24 -4.00
CA TYR A 282 33.06 21.76 -2.65
C TYR A 282 34.55 21.82 -2.30
N ALA A 283 35.45 21.53 -3.25
CA ALA A 283 36.88 21.69 -3.02
C ALA A 283 37.28 23.15 -2.75
N ALA A 284 36.63 24.12 -3.40
CA ALA A 284 36.80 25.52 -3.08
C ALA A 284 36.37 25.87 -1.65
N LEU A 285 35.24 25.35 -1.19
CA LEU A 285 34.82 25.51 0.21
C LEU A 285 35.87 24.92 1.18
N GLN A 286 36.44 23.76 0.85
CA GLN A 286 37.52 23.16 1.63
C GLN A 286 38.79 24.04 1.66
N ASP A 287 39.17 24.61 0.52
CA ASP A 287 40.35 25.48 0.42
C ASP A 287 40.22 26.75 1.27
N ILE A 288 39.02 27.31 1.39
CA ILE A 288 38.76 28.53 2.17
C ILE A 288 38.48 28.29 3.66
N GLY A 289 38.52 27.03 4.12
CA GLY A 289 38.46 26.69 5.54
C GLY A 289 37.42 25.66 5.95
N TRP A 290 36.36 25.48 5.15
CA TRP A 290 35.24 24.64 5.57
C TRP A 290 35.66 23.18 5.69
N ALA A 291 35.26 22.53 6.79
CA ALA A 291 35.37 21.10 6.99
C ALA A 291 34.35 20.35 6.12
N VAL A 292 34.62 20.29 4.82
CA VAL A 292 33.79 19.58 3.84
C VAL A 292 33.97 18.08 4.02
N GLN A 293 32.90 17.41 4.47
CA GLN A 293 32.76 15.97 4.40
C GLN A 293 32.41 15.57 2.97
N PRO A 294 32.80 14.37 2.50
CA PRO A 294 32.20 13.81 1.30
C PRO A 294 30.68 13.80 1.48
N PRO A 295 29.87 14.13 0.44
CA PRO A 295 28.42 14.14 0.55
C PRO A 295 27.93 12.86 1.21
N ALA A 296 26.99 12.98 2.15
CA ALA A 296 26.45 11.82 2.87
C ALA A 296 26.17 10.71 1.86
N LEU A 297 26.84 9.58 2.01
CA LEU A 297 26.79 8.51 1.03
C LEU A 297 25.34 8.04 0.89
N SER A 298 24.90 7.78 -0.34
CA SER A 298 23.53 7.32 -0.53
C SER A 298 23.35 5.92 0.05
N VAL A 299 22.28 5.76 0.82
CA VAL A 299 21.86 4.49 1.40
C VAL A 299 20.62 4.04 0.63
N PHE A 300 20.70 2.87 0.02
CA PHE A 300 19.60 2.30 -0.77
C PHE A 300 18.94 1.14 -0.04
N GLN A 301 17.62 1.15 0.01
CA GLN A 301 16.85 0.07 0.65
C GLN A 301 15.50 -0.11 -0.02
N PHE A 302 14.90 -1.30 0.07
CA PHE A 302 13.53 -1.51 -0.36
C PHE A 302 12.54 -0.69 0.48
N GLY A 303 11.42 -0.29 -0.12
CA GLY A 303 10.35 0.44 0.58
C GLY A 303 9.64 -0.39 1.66
N ALA A 304 9.74 -1.72 1.59
CA ALA A 304 9.22 -2.66 2.59
C ALA A 304 10.11 -3.91 2.66
N SER A 305 10.07 -4.62 3.79
CA SER A 305 10.75 -5.92 3.96
C SER A 305 10.02 -7.08 3.26
N SER A 306 8.75 -6.89 2.91
CA SER A 306 7.95 -7.86 2.18
C SER A 306 6.88 -7.18 1.34
N TYR A 307 6.48 -7.86 0.26
CA TYR A 307 5.43 -7.44 -0.67
C TYR A 307 4.47 -8.61 -0.91
N THR A 308 3.23 -8.31 -1.28
CA THR A 308 2.23 -9.32 -1.62
C THR A 308 1.56 -8.94 -2.93
N VAL A 309 1.38 -9.91 -3.83
CA VAL A 309 0.72 -9.71 -5.13
C VAL A 309 -0.13 -10.93 -5.46
N SER A 310 -1.30 -10.75 -6.06
CA SER A 310 -2.07 -11.89 -6.57
C SER A 310 -1.45 -12.40 -7.86
N GLU A 311 -1.43 -13.71 -8.05
CA GLU A 311 -1.00 -14.37 -9.28
C GLU A 311 -1.70 -13.81 -10.53
N THR A 312 -2.96 -13.41 -10.39
CA THR A 312 -3.78 -12.81 -11.46
C THR A 312 -3.48 -11.34 -11.76
N SER A 313 -2.63 -10.68 -10.97
CA SER A 313 -2.36 -9.24 -11.11
C SER A 313 -1.49 -8.90 -12.33
N GLY A 314 -0.83 -9.88 -12.93
CA GLY A 314 0.05 -9.74 -14.09
C GLY A 314 1.38 -9.02 -13.82
N SER A 315 1.48 -8.18 -12.80
CA SER A 315 2.74 -7.53 -12.39
C SER A 315 2.72 -6.99 -10.96
N LEU A 316 3.91 -6.80 -10.38
CA LEU A 316 4.15 -6.12 -9.10
C LEU A 316 5.11 -4.94 -9.30
N LEU A 317 4.76 -3.76 -8.78
CA LEU A 317 5.65 -2.60 -8.68
C LEU A 317 6.42 -2.64 -7.34
N VAL A 318 7.75 -2.69 -7.41
CA VAL A 318 8.63 -2.65 -6.24
C VAL A 318 9.31 -1.29 -6.15
N THR A 319 9.32 -0.69 -4.96
CA THR A 319 9.94 0.61 -4.70
C THR A 319 11.26 0.46 -3.96
N VAL A 320 12.25 1.26 -4.35
CA VAL A 320 13.56 1.42 -3.69
C VAL A 320 13.69 2.87 -3.25
N GLN A 321 13.97 3.06 -1.96
CA GLN A 321 14.18 4.34 -1.33
C GLN A 321 15.68 4.62 -1.21
N ARG A 322 16.04 5.87 -1.47
CA ARG A 322 17.35 6.44 -1.24
C ARG A 322 17.25 7.44 -0.09
N SER A 323 18.11 7.28 0.90
CA SER A 323 18.37 8.28 1.94
C SER A 323 19.84 8.69 1.90
N GLY A 324 20.14 9.93 2.28
CA GLY A 324 21.50 10.48 2.16
C GLY A 324 21.94 10.73 0.71
N GLY A 325 22.79 11.75 0.53
CA GLY A 325 23.35 12.15 -0.76
C GLY A 325 22.33 12.79 -1.68
N SER A 326 22.73 13.87 -2.36
CA SER A 326 21.87 14.62 -3.28
C SER A 326 22.30 14.52 -4.75
N GLY A 327 23.50 14.00 -5.04
CA GLY A 327 24.02 13.83 -6.41
C GLY A 327 23.40 12.67 -7.18
N ALA A 328 23.83 12.41 -8.42
CA ALA A 328 23.42 11.21 -9.15
C ALA A 328 23.98 9.95 -8.47
N ALA A 329 23.18 8.90 -8.37
CA ALA A 329 23.60 7.65 -7.72
C ALA A 329 22.86 6.46 -8.32
N SER A 330 23.37 5.25 -8.12
CA SER A 330 22.73 4.05 -8.67
C SER A 330 22.84 2.85 -7.73
N VAL A 331 21.92 1.92 -7.90
CA VAL A 331 21.92 0.63 -7.19
C VAL A 331 21.39 -0.46 -8.12
N ALA A 332 22.04 -1.61 -8.14
CA ALA A 332 21.56 -2.77 -8.87
C ALA A 332 20.49 -3.52 -8.07
N TYR A 333 19.56 -4.15 -8.77
CA TYR A 333 18.57 -5.06 -8.19
C TYR A 333 18.53 -6.37 -8.98
N ALA A 334 18.15 -7.44 -8.30
CA ALA A 334 17.89 -8.73 -8.92
C ALA A 334 16.80 -9.50 -8.17
N THR A 335 16.09 -10.34 -8.92
CA THR A 335 15.19 -11.37 -8.40
C THR A 335 15.88 -12.73 -8.39
N SER A 336 15.49 -13.60 -7.46
CA SER A 336 15.88 -15.01 -7.43
C SER A 336 14.75 -15.86 -6.86
N ASN A 337 14.74 -17.15 -7.20
CA ASN A 337 13.69 -18.07 -6.76
C ASN A 337 13.66 -18.14 -5.23
N GLY A 338 12.46 -18.13 -4.66
CA GLY A 338 12.17 -18.63 -3.32
C GLY A 338 11.54 -20.01 -3.44
N THR A 339 10.24 -20.11 -3.14
CA THR A 339 9.42 -21.25 -3.56
C THR A 339 8.88 -21.11 -4.98
N ALA A 340 8.74 -19.87 -5.48
CA ALA A 340 8.35 -19.60 -6.87
C ALA A 340 9.53 -19.83 -7.82
N THR A 341 9.23 -20.30 -9.03
CA THR A 341 10.15 -20.63 -10.13
C THR A 341 10.07 -19.61 -11.26
N ALA A 342 11.21 -18.98 -11.57
CA ALA A 342 11.31 -18.09 -12.73
C ALA A 342 10.97 -18.80 -14.05
N GLY A 343 10.12 -18.18 -14.86
CA GLY A 343 9.60 -18.71 -16.13
C GLY A 343 8.31 -19.52 -16.00
N LEU A 344 7.91 -19.89 -14.78
CA LEU A 344 6.62 -20.50 -14.47
C LEU A 344 5.72 -19.50 -13.75
N ASP A 345 6.18 -18.96 -12.62
CA ASP A 345 5.34 -18.16 -11.70
C ASP A 345 5.66 -16.65 -11.78
N TYR A 346 6.86 -16.32 -12.26
CA TYR A 346 7.26 -14.93 -12.53
C TYR A 346 8.33 -14.86 -13.60
N THR A 347 8.49 -13.70 -14.23
CA THR A 347 9.64 -13.46 -15.11
C THR A 347 10.80 -12.89 -14.30
N ALA A 348 11.96 -13.55 -14.31
CA ALA A 348 13.15 -13.04 -13.64
C ALA A 348 13.58 -11.69 -14.22
N VAL A 349 13.76 -10.71 -13.34
CA VAL A 349 14.26 -9.38 -13.67
C VAL A 349 15.50 -9.03 -12.86
N SER A 350 16.42 -8.32 -13.51
CA SER A 350 17.56 -7.66 -12.89
C SER A 350 17.88 -6.38 -13.66
N GLY A 351 18.54 -5.43 -13.01
CA GLY A 351 18.86 -4.16 -13.62
C GLY A 351 19.57 -3.20 -12.67
N THR A 352 19.71 -1.95 -13.11
CA THR A 352 20.29 -0.86 -12.31
C THR A 352 19.30 0.29 -12.27
N LEU A 353 18.89 0.68 -11.06
CA LEU A 353 18.12 1.89 -10.85
C LEU A 353 19.07 3.07 -10.79
N ASN A 354 18.84 4.05 -11.65
CA ASN A 354 19.59 5.30 -11.66
C ASN A 354 18.74 6.39 -11.03
N PHE A 355 19.26 6.99 -9.96
CA PHE A 355 18.65 8.12 -9.28
C PHE A 355 19.28 9.40 -9.82
N ALA A 356 18.45 10.27 -10.37
CA ALA A 356 18.86 11.62 -10.69
C ALA A 356 19.21 12.39 -9.40
N PRO A 357 19.96 13.51 -9.48
CA PRO A 357 20.20 14.37 -8.33
C PRO A 357 18.88 14.77 -7.63
N GLY A 358 18.83 14.61 -6.31
CA GLY A 358 17.65 14.88 -5.46
C GLY A 358 16.52 13.84 -5.55
N GLN A 359 16.60 12.85 -6.44
CA GLN A 359 15.61 11.78 -6.50
C GLN A 359 15.81 10.82 -5.32
N THR A 360 14.74 10.60 -4.55
CA THR A 360 14.76 9.76 -3.34
C THR A 360 14.03 8.43 -3.51
N VAL A 361 13.29 8.24 -4.62
CA VAL A 361 12.54 7.01 -4.90
C VAL A 361 12.68 6.61 -6.37
N GLN A 362 12.94 5.32 -6.60
CA GLN A 362 12.83 4.66 -7.90
C GLN A 362 12.05 3.34 -7.74
N SER A 363 11.59 2.80 -8.86
CA SER A 363 10.84 1.56 -8.87
C SER A 363 11.16 0.71 -10.10
N PHE A 364 10.93 -0.59 -9.96
CA PHE A 364 10.97 -1.55 -11.06
C PHE A 364 9.75 -2.46 -10.98
N VAL A 365 9.44 -3.12 -12.10
CA VAL A 365 8.29 -4.01 -12.23
C VAL A 365 8.77 -5.45 -12.34
N ILE A 366 8.10 -6.35 -11.61
CA ILE A 366 8.25 -7.80 -11.75
C ILE A 366 6.99 -8.33 -12.45
N PRO A 367 7.09 -8.91 -13.65
CA PRO A 367 5.96 -9.58 -14.29
C PRO A 367 5.60 -10.85 -13.52
N ILE A 368 4.33 -10.99 -13.15
CA ILE A 368 3.79 -12.17 -12.48
C ILE A 368 3.11 -13.01 -13.54
N LEU A 369 3.48 -14.29 -13.61
CA LEU A 369 2.92 -15.24 -14.56
C LEU A 369 1.80 -15.99 -13.85
N ASN A 370 0.64 -16.01 -14.49
CA ASN A 370 -0.50 -16.77 -14.00
C ASN A 370 -0.46 -18.15 -14.63
N ASP A 371 -0.33 -19.20 -13.82
CA ASP A 371 -0.45 -20.55 -14.30
C ASP A 371 -1.89 -21.08 -14.12
N GLN A 372 -2.11 -22.37 -14.33
CA GLN A 372 -3.45 -22.98 -14.27
C GLN A 372 -3.54 -24.02 -13.13
N VAL A 373 -2.56 -24.06 -12.23
CA VAL A 373 -2.45 -25.04 -11.16
C VAL A 373 -2.33 -24.30 -9.82
N PRO A 374 -3.36 -24.37 -8.96
CA PRO A 374 -3.30 -23.74 -7.65
C PRO A 374 -2.27 -24.42 -6.73
N ASP A 375 -1.02 -23.93 -6.73
CA ASP A 375 0.10 -24.49 -5.95
C ASP A 375 0.26 -23.86 -4.54
N GLY A 376 -0.67 -22.98 -4.17
CA GLY A 376 -0.65 -22.24 -2.91
C GLY A 376 0.22 -20.99 -3.00
N ASN A 377 0.45 -20.31 -1.87
CA ASN A 377 1.24 -19.08 -1.88
C ASN A 377 2.72 -19.36 -2.09
N GLU A 378 3.34 -18.66 -3.03
CA GLU A 378 4.75 -18.83 -3.38
C GLU A 378 5.57 -17.57 -3.14
N THR A 379 6.90 -17.69 -3.19
CA THR A 379 7.81 -16.59 -2.82
C THR A 379 8.91 -16.32 -3.82
N ILE A 380 9.19 -15.03 -4.06
CA ILE A 380 10.34 -14.52 -4.81
C ILE A 380 11.27 -13.78 -3.85
N ASN A 381 12.58 -14.01 -3.96
CA ASN A 381 13.59 -13.28 -3.21
C ASN A 381 14.10 -12.07 -4.00
N LEU A 382 14.16 -10.90 -3.35
CA LEU A 382 14.70 -9.66 -3.91
C LEU A 382 16.01 -9.28 -3.23
N VAL A 383 16.97 -8.78 -4.00
CA VAL A 383 18.26 -8.29 -3.47
C VAL A 383 18.68 -7.00 -4.16
N LEU A 384 19.23 -6.07 -3.37
CA LEU A 384 19.97 -4.90 -3.86
C LEU A 384 21.47 -5.19 -3.82
N GLY A 385 22.22 -4.65 -4.78
CA GLY A 385 23.65 -4.87 -4.92
C GLY A 385 24.36 -3.75 -5.64
N SER A 386 25.69 -3.78 -5.62
CA SER A 386 26.57 -2.88 -6.37
C SER A 386 26.13 -1.40 -6.36
N PRO A 387 25.97 -0.77 -5.17
CA PRO A 387 25.68 0.65 -5.11
C PRO A 387 26.82 1.46 -5.75
N SER A 388 26.50 2.60 -6.35
CA SER A 388 27.49 3.52 -6.93
C SER A 388 28.57 3.90 -5.92
N ALA A 389 29.77 4.26 -6.40
CA ALA A 389 30.93 4.52 -5.54
C ALA A 389 30.61 5.42 -4.33
N GLY A 390 31.06 4.99 -3.16
CA GLY A 390 30.77 5.64 -1.88
C GLY A 390 29.40 5.27 -1.29
N SER A 391 28.37 4.96 -2.08
CA SER A 391 27.05 4.62 -1.57
C SER A 391 27.02 3.23 -0.88
N THR A 392 26.06 3.00 0.00
CA THR A 392 25.90 1.75 0.76
C THR A 392 24.49 1.21 0.65
N LEU A 393 24.30 -0.05 1.05
CA LEU A 393 22.98 -0.66 1.17
C LEU A 393 22.47 -0.47 2.60
N GLY A 394 21.18 -0.16 2.73
CA GLY A 394 20.50 -0.02 4.01
C GLY A 394 20.09 -1.37 4.62
N PHE A 395 19.38 -1.30 5.75
CA PHE A 395 18.94 -2.48 6.49
C PHE A 395 18.04 -3.40 5.65
N LEU A 396 17.16 -2.82 4.82
CA LEU A 396 16.30 -3.56 3.90
C LEU A 396 16.96 -3.71 2.51
N SER A 397 18.13 -4.33 2.47
CA SER A 397 18.84 -4.66 1.23
C SER A 397 18.36 -5.96 0.57
N SER A 398 17.50 -6.70 1.27
CA SER A 398 16.77 -7.86 0.76
C SER A 398 15.29 -7.76 1.16
N ALA A 399 14.40 -8.27 0.32
CA ALA A 399 12.96 -8.36 0.61
C ALA A 399 12.37 -9.64 0.00
N VAL A 400 11.18 -10.04 0.45
CA VAL A 400 10.45 -11.20 -0.07
C VAL A 400 9.14 -10.75 -0.70
N VAL A 401 8.83 -11.24 -1.90
CA VAL A 401 7.50 -11.10 -2.49
C VAL A 401 6.75 -12.41 -2.27
N THR A 402 5.52 -12.33 -1.78
CA THR A 402 4.58 -13.46 -1.76
C THR A 402 3.61 -13.33 -2.92
N ILE A 403 3.63 -14.30 -3.84
CA ILE A 403 2.59 -14.49 -4.84
C ILE A 403 1.45 -15.23 -4.14
N VAL A 404 0.26 -14.62 -4.14
CA VAL A 404 -0.95 -15.20 -3.56
C VAL A 404 -1.70 -15.89 -4.67
N ALA A 405 -1.79 -17.21 -4.57
CA ALA A 405 -2.62 -18.01 -5.45
C ALA A 405 -4.08 -17.53 -5.39
N PRO A 406 -4.86 -17.64 -6.49
CA PRO A 406 -6.29 -17.45 -6.42
C PRO A 406 -6.87 -18.36 -5.32
N GLY A 407 -7.56 -17.75 -4.36
CA GLY A 407 -8.00 -18.46 -3.15
C GLY A 407 -9.03 -19.54 -3.47
N ARG A 408 -9.00 -20.66 -2.73
CA ARG A 408 -10.18 -21.51 -2.58
C ARG A 408 -11.15 -20.83 -1.64
N HIS A 409 -12.30 -20.42 -2.16
CA HIS A 409 -13.33 -19.74 -1.38
C HIS A 409 -14.40 -20.72 -0.90
N PRO A 410 -14.69 -20.80 0.41
CA PRO A 410 -15.78 -21.64 0.89
C PRO A 410 -17.11 -21.02 0.47
N LEU A 411 -18.02 -21.85 -0.06
CA LEU A 411 -19.37 -21.42 -0.45
C LEU A 411 -20.05 -20.63 0.67
N GLY A 412 -20.64 -19.49 0.32
CA GLY A 412 -21.38 -18.65 1.25
C GLY A 412 -20.55 -17.62 2.01
N ASP A 413 -19.35 -17.25 1.56
CA ASP A 413 -18.61 -16.08 2.02
C ASP A 413 -19.04 -14.79 1.29
N TYR A 414 -20.21 -14.28 1.62
CA TYR A 414 -20.84 -13.08 1.08
C TYR A 414 -20.17 -11.76 1.49
N ASP A 415 -19.24 -11.72 2.45
CA ASP A 415 -18.51 -10.50 2.83
C ASP A 415 -17.00 -10.55 2.54
N GLY A 416 -16.50 -11.68 2.01
CA GLY A 416 -15.15 -11.83 1.46
C GLY A 416 -14.05 -11.88 2.53
N VAL A 417 -14.40 -12.20 3.78
CA VAL A 417 -13.44 -12.24 4.90
C VAL A 417 -12.88 -13.64 5.17
N GLY A 418 -13.10 -14.59 4.26
CA GLY A 418 -12.58 -15.95 4.32
C GLY A 418 -13.40 -16.90 5.21
N PHE A 419 -14.63 -16.52 5.56
CA PHE A 419 -15.50 -17.34 6.42
C PHE A 419 -16.92 -17.41 5.87
N THR A 420 -17.50 -18.61 5.75
CA THR A 420 -18.90 -18.78 5.35
C THR A 420 -19.89 -18.13 6.33
N GLN A 421 -20.79 -17.29 5.81
CA GLN A 421 -21.96 -16.80 6.52
C GLN A 421 -23.23 -17.62 6.22
N ILE A 422 -24.24 -17.47 7.08
CA ILE A 422 -25.54 -18.14 6.90
C ILE A 422 -26.44 -17.27 6.02
N GLY A 423 -26.92 -17.85 4.91
CA GLY A 423 -27.89 -17.25 3.99
C GLY A 423 -29.21 -18.02 3.94
N ILE A 424 -30.33 -17.31 3.78
CA ILE A 424 -31.66 -17.88 3.53
C ILE A 424 -32.24 -17.24 2.28
N PHE A 425 -32.76 -18.05 1.35
CA PHE A 425 -33.54 -17.59 0.20
C PHE A 425 -35.02 -17.97 0.35
N ARG A 426 -35.94 -17.03 0.14
CA ARG A 426 -37.39 -17.27 0.14
C ARG A 426 -37.95 -17.20 -1.29
N PRO A 427 -38.35 -18.33 -1.89
CA PRO A 427 -38.83 -18.35 -3.28
C PRO A 427 -40.12 -17.56 -3.55
N SER A 428 -41.00 -17.42 -2.54
CA SER A 428 -42.30 -16.73 -2.70
C SER A 428 -42.17 -15.24 -3.02
N ASN A 429 -41.06 -14.62 -2.62
CA ASN A 429 -40.81 -13.19 -2.82
C ASN A 429 -39.37 -12.87 -3.24
N ALA A 430 -38.59 -13.88 -3.63
CA ALA A 430 -37.19 -13.76 -4.03
C ALA A 430 -36.31 -13.00 -3.01
N MET A 431 -36.60 -13.15 -1.73
CA MET A 431 -35.86 -12.47 -0.67
C MET A 431 -34.66 -13.30 -0.22
N TRP A 432 -33.48 -12.70 -0.27
CA TRP A 432 -32.28 -13.20 0.40
C TRP A 432 -32.11 -12.54 1.76
N THR A 433 -31.65 -13.31 2.75
CA THR A 433 -31.29 -12.81 4.08
C THR A 433 -29.95 -13.42 4.47
N ILE A 434 -28.92 -12.59 4.68
CA ILE A 434 -27.57 -13.05 5.02
C ILE A 434 -27.22 -12.52 6.41
N LEU A 435 -26.71 -13.40 7.27
CA LEU A 435 -26.28 -13.10 8.63
C LEU A 435 -24.79 -12.70 8.66
N ASN A 436 -24.50 -11.40 8.65
CA ASN A 436 -23.14 -10.87 8.77
C ASN A 436 -22.80 -10.55 10.24
N ASN A 437 -21.52 -10.28 10.53
CA ASN A 437 -21.02 -9.97 11.89
C ASN A 437 -21.66 -8.72 12.55
N THR A 438 -22.41 -7.91 11.80
CA THR A 438 -23.08 -6.68 12.26
C THR A 438 -24.60 -6.83 12.45
N GLY A 439 -25.14 -8.05 12.37
CA GLY A 439 -26.59 -8.29 12.30
C GLY A 439 -27.07 -8.43 10.86
N GLY A 440 -28.05 -9.30 10.62
CA GLY A 440 -28.42 -9.76 9.27
C GLY A 440 -28.88 -8.65 8.32
N ARG A 441 -28.48 -8.74 7.06
CA ARG A 441 -28.90 -7.84 5.96
C ARG A 441 -29.84 -8.60 5.02
N GLY A 442 -31.02 -8.05 4.77
CA GLY A 442 -31.97 -8.56 3.78
C GLY A 442 -31.85 -7.81 2.44
N SER A 443 -31.77 -8.54 1.33
CA SER A 443 -31.84 -7.99 -0.03
C SER A 443 -32.90 -8.75 -0.84
N ALA A 444 -33.74 -8.01 -1.58
CA ALA A 444 -34.71 -8.61 -2.50
C ALA A 444 -34.04 -8.79 -3.87
N TYR A 445 -33.88 -10.01 -4.36
CA TYR A 445 -33.23 -10.27 -5.66
C TYR A 445 -33.72 -11.56 -6.34
N GLY A 446 -34.26 -11.40 -7.55
CA GLY A 446 -34.95 -12.44 -8.33
C GLY A 446 -36.43 -12.08 -8.56
N ALA A 447 -37.21 -13.00 -9.13
CA ALA A 447 -38.64 -12.79 -9.35
C ALA A 447 -39.47 -13.73 -8.46
N GLY A 448 -40.24 -13.16 -7.53
CA GLY A 448 -41.14 -13.92 -6.68
C GLY A 448 -42.17 -14.71 -7.49
N ASN A 449 -42.50 -15.93 -7.05
CA ASN A 449 -43.44 -16.86 -7.69
C ASN A 449 -43.00 -17.45 -9.04
N LEU A 450 -41.74 -17.27 -9.46
CA LEU A 450 -41.20 -17.91 -10.68
C LEU A 450 -40.40 -19.20 -10.44
N PHE A 451 -40.38 -19.72 -9.19
CA PHE A 451 -39.62 -20.91 -8.82
C PHE A 451 -38.11 -20.81 -9.17
N ASP A 452 -37.55 -19.61 -9.07
CA ASP A 452 -36.12 -19.35 -9.21
C ASP A 452 -35.35 -20.20 -8.15
N ILE A 453 -34.27 -20.86 -8.57
CA ILE A 453 -33.42 -21.72 -7.73
C ILE A 453 -32.19 -20.91 -7.28
N PRO A 454 -31.89 -20.80 -5.97
CA PRO A 454 -30.70 -20.10 -5.49
C PRO A 454 -29.43 -20.87 -5.88
N VAL A 455 -28.45 -20.16 -6.45
CA VAL A 455 -27.16 -20.71 -6.93
C VAL A 455 -26.01 -19.78 -6.52
N PRO A 456 -25.79 -19.54 -5.22
CA PRO A 456 -24.70 -18.65 -4.79
C PRO A 456 -23.34 -19.21 -5.20
N GLY A 457 -22.40 -18.32 -5.54
CA GLY A 457 -21.04 -18.69 -5.96
C GLY A 457 -20.20 -17.46 -6.26
N ASP A 458 -18.89 -17.63 -6.39
CA ASP A 458 -17.93 -16.58 -6.74
C ASP A 458 -17.80 -16.49 -8.27
N TYR A 459 -18.74 -15.81 -8.90
CA TYR A 459 -18.90 -15.74 -10.36
C TYR A 459 -18.03 -14.66 -11.03
N ASP A 460 -17.41 -13.78 -10.25
CA ASP A 460 -16.46 -12.77 -10.75
C ASP A 460 -14.99 -13.07 -10.38
N GLY A 461 -14.76 -14.04 -9.49
CA GLY A 461 -13.43 -14.55 -9.14
C GLY A 461 -12.67 -13.67 -8.17
N ILE A 462 -13.35 -12.77 -7.46
CA ILE A 462 -12.71 -11.82 -6.53
C ILE A 462 -12.70 -12.32 -5.08
N GLY A 463 -13.17 -13.55 -4.84
CA GLY A 463 -13.13 -14.18 -3.54
C GLY A 463 -14.32 -13.87 -2.65
N ARG A 464 -15.44 -13.44 -3.26
CA ARG A 464 -16.70 -13.15 -2.59
C ARG A 464 -17.79 -14.04 -3.18
N THR A 465 -18.73 -14.50 -2.36
CA THR A 465 -19.90 -15.21 -2.86
C THR A 465 -20.95 -14.21 -3.33
N GLU A 466 -21.31 -14.26 -4.62
CA GLU A 466 -22.42 -13.50 -5.17
C GLU A 466 -23.76 -14.17 -4.92
N GLN A 467 -24.79 -13.34 -4.78
CA GLN A 467 -26.17 -13.78 -4.79
C GLN A 467 -26.59 -14.04 -6.25
N ALA A 468 -26.98 -15.26 -6.57
CA ALA A 468 -27.43 -15.61 -7.91
C ALA A 468 -28.61 -16.59 -7.89
N VAL A 469 -29.42 -16.54 -8.95
CA VAL A 469 -30.54 -17.45 -9.16
C VAL A 469 -30.51 -18.05 -10.57
N PHE A 470 -30.93 -19.31 -10.68
CA PHE A 470 -31.23 -19.98 -11.94
C PHE A 470 -32.75 -20.07 -12.11
N ARG A 471 -33.27 -19.64 -13.27
CA ARG A 471 -34.68 -19.69 -13.62
C ARG A 471 -34.94 -20.85 -14.59
N PRO A 472 -35.55 -21.95 -14.13
CA PRO A 472 -35.77 -23.13 -14.98
C PRO A 472 -36.67 -22.84 -16.19
N SER A 473 -37.68 -21.97 -16.05
CA SER A 473 -38.65 -21.65 -17.10
C SER A 473 -38.05 -20.91 -18.31
N THR A 474 -36.88 -20.27 -18.14
CA THR A 474 -36.21 -19.50 -19.19
C THR A 474 -34.75 -19.90 -19.41
N GLY A 475 -34.20 -20.80 -18.59
CA GLY A 475 -32.77 -21.16 -18.63
C GLY A 475 -31.86 -19.99 -18.28
N GLN A 476 -32.35 -19.00 -17.54
CA GLN A 476 -31.60 -17.79 -17.22
C GLN A 476 -30.87 -17.95 -15.88
N TRP A 477 -29.57 -17.67 -15.88
CA TRP A 477 -28.76 -17.39 -14.71
C TRP A 477 -28.72 -15.89 -14.51
N ILE A 478 -29.06 -15.44 -13.32
CA ILE A 478 -29.16 -14.03 -12.96
C ILE A 478 -28.26 -13.82 -11.74
N ILE A 479 -27.11 -13.17 -11.94
CA ILE A 479 -26.02 -13.03 -10.97
C ILE A 479 -25.90 -11.56 -10.58
N LEU A 480 -25.89 -11.26 -9.28
CA LEU A 480 -25.83 -9.91 -8.74
C LEU A 480 -24.38 -9.50 -8.49
N ASN A 481 -23.96 -8.37 -9.05
CA ASN A 481 -22.70 -7.74 -8.65
C ASN A 481 -22.85 -7.20 -7.21
N PRO A 482 -21.96 -7.61 -6.29
CA PRO A 482 -22.18 -7.37 -4.88
C PRO A 482 -21.71 -5.97 -4.44
N VAL A 483 -21.09 -5.20 -5.34
CA VAL A 483 -20.63 -3.81 -5.14
C VAL A 483 -21.67 -2.81 -5.66
N ASP A 484 -22.03 -2.89 -6.94
CA ASP A 484 -22.88 -1.90 -7.61
C ASP A 484 -24.34 -2.34 -7.80
N GLN A 485 -24.67 -3.58 -7.40
CA GLN A 485 -26.00 -4.18 -7.52
C GLN A 485 -26.50 -4.38 -8.96
N SER A 486 -25.62 -4.30 -9.97
CA SER A 486 -25.95 -4.62 -11.36
C SER A 486 -26.20 -6.12 -11.57
N GLN A 487 -27.02 -6.47 -12.57
CA GLN A 487 -27.37 -7.87 -12.88
C GLN A 487 -26.64 -8.36 -14.12
N ARG A 488 -25.93 -9.48 -14.01
CA ARG A 488 -25.42 -10.25 -15.15
C ARG A 488 -26.40 -11.38 -15.47
N VAL A 489 -26.90 -11.40 -16.71
CA VAL A 489 -27.83 -12.45 -17.18
C VAL A 489 -27.15 -13.33 -18.23
N ILE A 490 -27.14 -14.64 -18.00
CA ILE A 490 -26.60 -15.66 -18.91
C ILE A 490 -27.74 -16.63 -19.23
N SER A 491 -27.91 -17.00 -20.50
CA SER A 491 -29.03 -17.88 -20.92
C SER A 491 -28.51 -19.17 -21.55
N PHE A 492 -28.69 -20.30 -20.85
CA PHE A 492 -28.41 -21.64 -21.38
C PHE A 492 -29.09 -22.73 -20.53
N GLY A 493 -29.21 -23.92 -21.11
CA GLY A 493 -30.05 -25.01 -20.59
C GLY A 493 -31.33 -25.17 -21.40
N ALA A 494 -31.99 -26.31 -21.26
CA ALA A 494 -33.18 -26.65 -22.03
C ALA A 494 -34.45 -26.48 -21.20
N LEU A 495 -35.37 -25.64 -21.71
CA LEU A 495 -36.59 -25.17 -21.03
C LEU A 495 -37.59 -26.27 -20.62
N ASN A 496 -37.44 -27.50 -21.14
CA ASN A 496 -38.36 -28.62 -20.92
C ASN A 496 -37.66 -29.93 -20.49
N LEU A 497 -36.36 -29.90 -20.18
CA LEU A 497 -35.58 -31.11 -19.87
C LEU A 497 -35.23 -31.27 -18.38
N PHE A 498 -35.79 -30.41 -17.52
CA PHE A 498 -35.56 -30.43 -16.07
C PHE A 498 -34.06 -30.37 -15.73
N ASP A 499 -33.34 -29.49 -16.41
CA ASP A 499 -31.92 -29.23 -16.14
C ASP A 499 -31.76 -28.71 -14.69
N ILE A 500 -30.85 -29.34 -13.94
CA ILE A 500 -30.54 -29.02 -12.53
C ILE A 500 -29.33 -28.10 -12.52
N PRO A 501 -29.37 -26.91 -11.89
CA PRO A 501 -28.20 -26.05 -11.78
C PRO A 501 -27.15 -26.66 -10.86
N VAL A 502 -25.90 -26.65 -11.31
CA VAL A 502 -24.73 -27.24 -10.66
C VAL A 502 -23.55 -26.27 -10.75
N PRO A 503 -23.64 -25.07 -10.17
CA PRO A 503 -22.53 -24.11 -10.21
C PRO A 503 -21.27 -24.71 -9.57
N GLY A 504 -20.11 -24.40 -10.12
CA GLY A 504 -18.83 -24.86 -9.59
C GLY A 504 -17.66 -24.34 -10.42
N ASP A 505 -16.47 -24.35 -9.85
CA ASP A 505 -15.21 -23.99 -10.52
C ASP A 505 -14.69 -25.18 -11.33
N TYR A 506 -15.21 -25.36 -12.54
CA TYR A 506 -14.93 -26.55 -13.35
C TYR A 506 -13.69 -26.43 -14.21
N ASP A 507 -13.09 -25.25 -14.33
CA ASP A 507 -11.80 -25.03 -14.99
C ASP A 507 -10.65 -24.81 -13.99
N GLY A 508 -10.93 -24.58 -12.71
CA GLY A 508 -9.96 -24.55 -11.61
C GLY A 508 -9.31 -23.18 -11.41
N ILE A 509 -9.92 -22.11 -11.92
CA ILE A 509 -9.33 -20.76 -11.93
C ILE A 509 -9.76 -19.90 -10.74
N GLY A 510 -10.45 -20.47 -9.75
CA GLY A 510 -10.97 -19.77 -8.59
C GLY A 510 -12.29 -19.05 -8.83
N ARG A 511 -12.98 -19.34 -9.96
CA ARG A 511 -14.28 -18.75 -10.28
C ARG A 511 -15.33 -19.82 -10.46
N THR A 512 -16.53 -19.56 -9.96
CA THR A 512 -17.73 -20.36 -10.21
C THR A 512 -18.22 -20.20 -11.66
N GLU A 513 -18.23 -21.28 -12.42
CA GLU A 513 -18.94 -21.36 -13.69
C GLU A 513 -20.42 -21.70 -13.49
N PRO A 514 -21.32 -21.01 -14.21
CA PRO A 514 -22.68 -21.50 -14.41
C PRO A 514 -22.65 -22.85 -15.12
N ALA A 515 -23.32 -23.85 -14.56
CA ALA A 515 -23.45 -25.15 -15.21
C ALA A 515 -24.78 -25.85 -14.89
N VAL A 516 -25.25 -26.70 -15.78
CA VAL A 516 -26.45 -27.53 -15.57
C VAL A 516 -26.18 -29.02 -15.78
N PHE A 517 -26.80 -29.86 -14.97
CA PHE A 517 -26.85 -31.31 -15.13
C PHE A 517 -28.22 -31.72 -15.67
N ARG A 518 -28.24 -32.57 -16.70
CA ARG A 518 -29.47 -33.07 -17.34
C ARG A 518 -29.70 -34.54 -16.99
N PRO A 519 -30.64 -34.85 -16.08
CA PRO A 519 -30.85 -36.23 -15.59
C PRO A 519 -31.25 -37.24 -16.67
N SER A 520 -31.97 -36.79 -17.71
CA SER A 520 -32.46 -37.65 -18.80
C SER A 520 -31.34 -38.19 -19.70
N THR A 521 -30.16 -37.57 -19.68
CA THR A 521 -29.04 -37.90 -20.58
C THR A 521 -27.70 -38.05 -19.88
N GLY A 522 -27.59 -37.65 -18.61
CA GLY A 522 -26.31 -37.58 -17.89
C GLY A 522 -25.38 -36.48 -18.39
N GLN A 523 -25.91 -35.48 -19.11
CA GLN A 523 -25.11 -34.37 -19.65
C GLN A 523 -24.83 -33.32 -18.56
N TRP A 524 -23.57 -32.89 -18.49
CA TRP A 524 -23.13 -31.71 -17.76
C TRP A 524 -22.80 -30.63 -18.80
N ILE A 525 -23.48 -29.49 -18.75
CA ILE A 525 -23.28 -28.37 -19.66
C ILE A 525 -22.70 -27.22 -18.83
N ILE A 526 -21.44 -26.90 -19.06
CA ILE A 526 -20.66 -25.92 -18.29
C ILE A 526 -20.42 -24.70 -19.19
N PHE A 527 -20.82 -23.52 -18.74
CA PHE A 527 -20.65 -22.27 -19.48
C PHE A 527 -19.38 -21.56 -19.01
N ASN A 528 -18.48 -21.25 -19.94
CA ASN A 528 -17.31 -20.41 -19.65
C ASN A 528 -17.69 -18.93 -19.87
N PRO A 529 -17.76 -18.11 -18.80
CA PRO A 529 -18.23 -16.73 -18.91
C PRO A 529 -17.21 -15.74 -19.50
N ILE A 530 -15.95 -16.14 -19.74
CA ILE A 530 -14.95 -15.29 -20.43
C ILE A 530 -15.09 -15.44 -21.94
N THR A 531 -15.11 -16.68 -22.41
CA THR A 531 -15.12 -17.01 -23.84
C THR A 531 -16.54 -17.13 -24.40
N HIS A 532 -17.55 -17.14 -23.53
CA HIS A 532 -18.96 -17.35 -23.86
C HIS A 532 -19.23 -18.70 -24.57
N THR A 533 -18.39 -19.70 -24.28
CA THR A 533 -18.51 -21.06 -24.86
C THR A 533 -19.14 -22.04 -23.87
N GLN A 534 -19.69 -23.14 -24.39
CA GLN A 534 -20.25 -24.23 -23.58
C GLN A 534 -19.42 -25.51 -23.76
N ARG A 535 -19.06 -26.14 -22.65
CA ARG A 535 -18.46 -27.47 -22.61
C ARG A 535 -19.51 -28.49 -22.21
N VAL A 536 -19.65 -29.57 -22.98
CA VAL A 536 -20.54 -30.69 -22.65
C VAL A 536 -19.70 -31.89 -22.20
N ALA A 537 -20.02 -32.44 -21.03
CA ALA A 537 -19.46 -33.69 -20.53
C ALA A 537 -20.57 -34.69 -20.22
N TYR A 538 -20.23 -35.98 -20.20
CA TYR A 538 -21.17 -37.07 -19.91
C TYR A 538 -20.70 -37.83 -18.68
N TYR A 539 -21.47 -37.74 -17.59
CA TYR A 539 -21.15 -38.47 -16.37
C TYR A 539 -22.39 -38.66 -15.48
N GLY A 540 -22.50 -39.84 -14.86
CA GLY A 540 -23.74 -40.31 -14.24
C GLY A 540 -24.58 -41.16 -15.20
N ALA A 541 -25.57 -41.87 -14.66
CA ALA A 541 -26.41 -42.76 -15.46
C ALA A 541 -27.76 -42.09 -15.81
N ALA A 542 -28.10 -42.11 -17.09
CA ALA A 542 -29.40 -41.63 -17.55
C ALA A 542 -30.54 -42.41 -16.88
N ASN A 543 -31.57 -41.70 -16.42
CA ASN A 543 -32.80 -42.26 -15.83
C ASN A 543 -32.62 -43.08 -14.53
N LEU A 544 -31.46 -43.04 -13.85
CA LEU A 544 -31.26 -43.71 -12.56
C LEU A 544 -31.56 -42.81 -11.34
N PHE A 545 -32.15 -41.64 -11.55
CA PHE A 545 -32.42 -40.64 -10.50
C PHE A 545 -31.15 -40.26 -9.71
N ASP A 546 -30.01 -40.25 -10.41
CA ASP A 546 -28.74 -39.76 -9.87
C ASP A 546 -28.88 -38.27 -9.51
N ILE A 547 -28.49 -37.89 -8.28
CA ILE A 547 -28.49 -36.51 -7.78
C ILE A 547 -27.11 -35.92 -8.04
N PRO A 548 -26.97 -34.80 -8.77
CA PRO A 548 -25.66 -34.19 -8.98
C PRO A 548 -25.12 -33.60 -7.68
N VAL A 549 -23.85 -33.86 -7.39
CA VAL A 549 -23.14 -33.46 -6.17
C VAL A 549 -21.74 -32.95 -6.52
N PRO A 550 -21.59 -31.95 -7.41
CA PRO A 550 -20.29 -31.42 -7.79
C PRO A 550 -19.50 -30.92 -6.57
N GLY A 551 -18.18 -31.06 -6.61
CA GLY A 551 -17.29 -30.57 -5.55
C GLY A 551 -15.83 -30.92 -5.81
N ASP A 552 -14.93 -30.29 -5.05
CA ASP A 552 -13.47 -30.50 -5.08
C ASP A 552 -13.10 -31.64 -4.13
N TYR A 553 -13.33 -32.88 -4.55
CA TYR A 553 -13.16 -34.08 -3.73
C TYR A 553 -11.72 -34.56 -3.64
N ASP A 554 -10.82 -34.14 -4.52
CA ASP A 554 -9.39 -34.41 -4.41
C ASP A 554 -8.61 -33.28 -3.75
N GLY A 555 -9.23 -32.10 -3.64
CA GLY A 555 -8.65 -30.96 -2.96
C GLY A 555 -7.57 -30.32 -3.81
N ILE A 556 -7.79 -30.14 -5.12
CA ILE A 556 -6.91 -29.39 -6.03
C ILE A 556 -7.49 -28.03 -6.46
N GLY A 557 -8.68 -27.66 -5.98
CA GLY A 557 -9.32 -26.38 -6.27
C GLY A 557 -10.17 -26.40 -7.52
N ARG A 558 -10.41 -27.58 -8.09
CA ARG A 558 -11.29 -27.79 -9.24
C ARG A 558 -12.51 -28.59 -8.80
N THR A 559 -13.65 -28.30 -9.41
CA THR A 559 -14.89 -29.03 -9.21
C THR A 559 -14.92 -30.29 -10.07
N GLU A 560 -15.01 -31.45 -9.43
CA GLU A 560 -15.25 -32.73 -10.10
C GLU A 560 -16.72 -32.93 -10.46
N LEU A 561 -16.95 -33.72 -11.50
CA LEU A 561 -18.29 -34.19 -11.84
C LEU A 561 -18.64 -35.34 -10.91
N ALA A 562 -19.67 -35.20 -10.09
CA ALA A 562 -20.07 -36.26 -9.17
C ALA A 562 -21.58 -36.40 -9.07
N VAL A 563 -22.02 -37.63 -8.83
CA VAL A 563 -23.43 -37.97 -8.61
C VAL A 563 -23.58 -38.88 -7.39
N PHE A 564 -24.68 -38.70 -6.65
CA PHE A 564 -25.12 -39.60 -5.60
C PHE A 564 -26.35 -40.37 -6.07
N ARG A 565 -26.31 -41.69 -5.95
CA ARG A 565 -27.40 -42.61 -6.29
C ARG A 565 -28.14 -43.03 -5.03
N PRO A 566 -29.37 -42.56 -4.78
CA PRO A 566 -30.10 -42.86 -3.54
C PRO A 566 -30.43 -44.34 -3.37
N SER A 567 -30.74 -45.05 -4.46
CA SER A 567 -31.15 -46.47 -4.42
C SER A 567 -30.04 -47.40 -3.92
N THR A 568 -28.78 -47.01 -4.07
CA THR A 568 -27.61 -47.82 -3.65
C THR A 568 -26.71 -47.09 -2.66
N ALA A 569 -27.10 -45.89 -2.21
CA ALA A 569 -26.27 -44.98 -1.41
C ALA A 569 -24.84 -44.85 -1.95
N THR A 570 -24.70 -44.69 -3.27
CA THR A 570 -23.39 -44.68 -3.94
C THR A 570 -23.05 -43.30 -4.45
N TRP A 571 -21.89 -42.81 -4.06
CA TRP A 571 -21.24 -41.63 -4.62
C TRP A 571 -20.33 -42.07 -5.76
N ALA A 572 -20.54 -41.52 -6.95
CA ALA A 572 -19.67 -41.71 -8.10
C ALA A 572 -19.04 -40.36 -8.45
N ILE A 573 -17.71 -40.26 -8.38
CA ILE A 573 -16.94 -39.03 -8.57
C ILE A 573 -15.99 -39.24 -9.75
N TYR A 574 -15.96 -38.30 -10.68
CA TYR A 574 -15.10 -38.33 -11.86
C TYR A 574 -14.23 -37.08 -11.93
N ASN A 575 -12.92 -37.32 -11.97
CA ASN A 575 -11.94 -36.28 -12.21
C ASN A 575 -11.64 -36.24 -13.74
N PRO A 576 -12.03 -35.15 -14.44
CA PRO A 576 -11.82 -35.02 -15.87
C PRO A 576 -10.36 -34.71 -16.27
N LEU A 577 -9.50 -34.25 -15.36
CA LEU A 577 -8.07 -34.02 -15.61
C LEU A 577 -7.30 -35.34 -15.66
N THR A 578 -7.54 -36.19 -14.66
CA THR A 578 -6.83 -37.46 -14.53
C THR A 578 -7.55 -38.61 -15.23
N ASN A 579 -8.78 -38.36 -15.71
CA ASN A 579 -9.68 -39.37 -16.29
C ASN A 579 -9.92 -40.55 -15.33
N THR A 580 -10.03 -40.27 -14.03
CA THR A 580 -10.22 -41.29 -12.99
C THR A 580 -11.62 -41.24 -12.40
N GLN A 581 -12.14 -42.40 -11.99
CA GLN A 581 -13.44 -42.54 -11.35
C GLN A 581 -13.29 -43.19 -9.97
N ARG A 582 -13.99 -42.64 -8.99
CA ARG A 582 -14.05 -43.15 -7.61
C ARG A 582 -15.49 -43.44 -7.24
N PHE A 583 -15.73 -44.63 -6.69
CA PHE A 583 -17.03 -45.04 -6.15
C PHE A 583 -16.92 -45.22 -4.64
N VAL A 584 -17.85 -44.63 -3.90
CA VAL A 584 -17.92 -44.75 -2.43
C VAL A 584 -19.36 -45.08 -2.04
N SER A 585 -19.57 -46.19 -1.34
CA SER A 585 -20.87 -46.53 -0.76
C SER A 585 -20.99 -45.89 0.62
N TYR A 586 -21.77 -44.82 0.71
CA TYR A 586 -21.87 -44.00 1.91
C TYR A 586 -23.26 -43.35 2.05
N GLY A 587 -23.83 -43.44 3.26
CA GLY A 587 -25.25 -43.20 3.55
C GLY A 587 -26.03 -44.51 3.68
N ALA A 588 -27.36 -44.42 3.70
CA ALA A 588 -28.24 -45.59 3.77
C ALA A 588 -29.23 -45.64 2.61
N ALA A 589 -29.20 -46.74 1.86
CA ALA A 589 -30.16 -47.00 0.81
C ALA A 589 -31.58 -47.06 1.41
N ASN A 590 -32.56 -46.48 0.70
CA ASN A 590 -33.99 -46.45 1.08
C ASN A 590 -34.33 -45.67 2.36
N LEU A 591 -33.39 -44.94 2.97
CA LEU A 591 -33.70 -44.01 4.08
C LEU A 591 -33.93 -42.56 3.63
N PHE A 592 -34.00 -42.32 2.32
CA PHE A 592 -34.16 -40.99 1.73
C PHE A 592 -33.10 -40.00 2.24
N ASP A 593 -31.87 -40.49 2.45
CA ASP A 593 -30.72 -39.66 2.77
C ASP A 593 -30.50 -38.65 1.63
N ILE A 594 -30.41 -37.36 1.97
CA ILE A 594 -30.17 -36.23 1.05
C ILE A 594 -28.67 -35.95 1.03
N PRO A 595 -27.99 -35.99 -0.13
CA PRO A 595 -26.56 -35.70 -0.19
C PRO A 595 -26.30 -34.21 0.05
N VAL A 596 -25.30 -33.91 0.86
CA VAL A 596 -24.89 -32.56 1.27
C VAL A 596 -23.36 -32.46 1.23
N PRO A 597 -22.70 -32.60 0.07
CA PRO A 597 -21.24 -32.50 0.01
C PRO A 597 -20.77 -31.13 0.50
N GLY A 598 -19.62 -31.02 1.15
CA GLY A 598 -19.08 -29.72 1.55
C GLY A 598 -17.76 -29.84 2.33
N ASP A 599 -17.05 -28.72 2.45
CA ASP A 599 -15.84 -28.62 3.25
C ASP A 599 -16.22 -28.39 4.72
N TYR A 600 -16.31 -29.47 5.49
CA TYR A 600 -16.76 -29.47 6.87
C TYR A 600 -15.61 -29.34 7.87
N ASP A 601 -14.37 -29.60 7.47
CA ASP A 601 -13.19 -29.47 8.33
C ASP A 601 -12.33 -28.22 8.04
N GLY A 602 -12.60 -27.52 6.93
CA GLY A 602 -12.02 -26.23 6.57
C GLY A 602 -10.67 -26.34 5.88
N ILE A 603 -10.37 -27.47 5.25
CA ILE A 603 -9.07 -27.72 4.59
C ILE A 603 -9.14 -27.52 3.06
N GLY A 604 -10.25 -27.04 2.53
CA GLY A 604 -10.44 -26.77 1.11
C GLY A 604 -10.70 -28.01 0.26
N ARG A 605 -11.09 -29.13 0.89
CA ARG A 605 -11.55 -30.36 0.23
C ARG A 605 -13.04 -30.53 0.47
N THR A 606 -13.76 -31.09 -0.49
CA THR A 606 -15.16 -31.46 -0.34
C THR A 606 -15.28 -32.83 0.31
N GLU A 607 -15.93 -32.90 1.46
CA GLU A 607 -16.32 -34.15 2.10
C GLU A 607 -17.68 -34.65 1.62
N GLN A 608 -17.81 -35.97 1.63
CA GLN A 608 -19.07 -36.65 1.36
C GLN A 608 -19.91 -36.64 2.64
N ALA A 609 -21.11 -36.06 2.58
CA ALA A 609 -22.02 -36.03 3.72
C ALA A 609 -23.47 -36.24 3.28
N VAL A 610 -24.29 -36.75 4.20
CA VAL A 610 -25.73 -36.95 4.01
C VAL A 610 -26.53 -36.35 5.16
N PHE A 611 -27.69 -35.78 4.86
CA PHE A 611 -28.72 -35.42 5.83
C PHE A 611 -29.84 -36.45 5.78
N ARG A 612 -30.24 -36.95 6.95
CA ARG A 612 -31.33 -37.91 7.12
C ARG A 612 -32.56 -37.22 7.69
N PRO A 613 -33.60 -36.96 6.88
CA PRO A 613 -34.79 -36.22 7.34
C PRO A 613 -35.57 -36.94 8.46
N SER A 614 -35.57 -38.27 8.48
CA SER A 614 -36.30 -39.05 9.49
C SER A 614 -35.75 -38.88 10.91
N THR A 615 -34.46 -38.56 11.04
CA THR A 615 -33.78 -38.41 12.33
C THR A 615 -33.20 -37.01 12.56
N GLY A 616 -33.21 -36.13 11.56
CA GLY A 616 -32.56 -34.82 11.61
C GLY A 616 -31.03 -34.93 11.73
N GLN A 617 -30.44 -36.02 11.25
CA GLN A 617 -29.00 -36.31 11.37
C GLN A 617 -28.22 -35.87 10.15
N TRP A 618 -27.14 -35.12 10.37
CA TRP A 618 -26.07 -34.89 9.41
C TRP A 618 -24.96 -35.89 9.69
N ILE A 619 -24.55 -36.64 8.67
CA ILE A 619 -23.53 -37.69 8.80
C ILE A 619 -22.44 -37.36 7.78
N ILE A 620 -21.22 -37.11 8.25
CA ILE A 620 -20.09 -36.63 7.45
C ILE A 620 -18.99 -37.68 7.43
N LEU A 621 -18.46 -37.99 6.25
CA LEU A 621 -17.40 -38.97 6.06
C LEU A 621 -16.04 -38.26 6.03
N ASN A 622 -15.12 -38.68 6.90
CA ASN A 622 -13.75 -38.23 6.82
C ASN A 622 -13.10 -38.78 5.54
N PRO A 623 -12.52 -37.92 4.69
CA PRO A 623 -12.08 -38.33 3.37
C PRO A 623 -10.74 -39.11 3.40
N VAL A 624 -10.01 -39.05 4.51
CA VAL A 624 -8.70 -39.69 4.72
C VAL A 624 -8.85 -41.05 5.40
N ASP A 625 -9.54 -41.11 6.55
CA ASP A 625 -9.62 -42.33 7.37
C ASP A 625 -10.97 -43.06 7.29
N GLN A 626 -11.93 -42.53 6.51
CA GLN A 626 -13.28 -43.09 6.31
C GLN A 626 -14.13 -43.18 7.59
N THR A 627 -13.73 -42.52 8.67
CA THR A 627 -14.54 -42.43 9.90
C THR A 627 -15.76 -41.54 9.71
N GLN A 628 -16.86 -41.85 10.41
CA GLN A 628 -18.12 -41.10 10.30
C GLN A 628 -18.32 -40.20 11.51
N ARG A 629 -18.74 -38.96 11.25
CA ARG A 629 -19.14 -37.99 12.29
C ARG A 629 -20.62 -37.65 12.11
N ALA A 630 -21.43 -37.91 13.14
CA ALA A 630 -22.85 -37.58 13.14
C ALA A 630 -23.17 -36.36 14.02
N VAL A 631 -24.04 -35.48 13.55
CA VAL A 631 -24.53 -34.28 14.26
C VAL A 631 -26.05 -34.17 14.09
N ASN A 632 -26.80 -33.92 15.16
CA ASN A 632 -28.25 -33.75 15.11
C ASN A 632 -28.61 -32.26 14.94
N PHE A 633 -29.20 -31.88 13.81
CA PHE A 633 -29.61 -30.50 13.53
C PHE A 633 -30.69 -30.45 12.42
N GLY A 634 -31.86 -29.86 12.72
CA GLY A 634 -33.05 -29.84 11.84
C GLY A 634 -34.30 -30.39 12.53
N ALA A 635 -35.49 -30.15 11.98
CA ALA A 635 -36.74 -30.72 12.51
C ALA A 635 -36.97 -32.13 11.98
N THR A 636 -37.31 -33.09 12.85
CA THR A 636 -37.68 -34.45 12.44
C THR A 636 -39.04 -34.43 11.74
N ASN A 637 -39.19 -35.21 10.66
CA ASN A 637 -40.45 -35.36 9.90
C ASN A 637 -40.97 -34.08 9.20
N TYR A 638 -40.12 -33.07 8.96
CA TYR A 638 -40.45 -31.90 8.16
C TYR A 638 -39.61 -31.84 6.87
N PHE A 639 -40.13 -31.15 5.84
CA PHE A 639 -39.50 -30.90 4.53
C PHE A 639 -38.33 -29.90 4.61
N ASP A 640 -37.47 -30.03 5.61
CA ASP A 640 -36.29 -29.17 5.75
C ASP A 640 -35.31 -29.46 4.61
N VAL A 641 -34.98 -28.45 3.81
CA VAL A 641 -33.95 -28.53 2.77
C VAL A 641 -32.61 -28.15 3.41
N PRO A 642 -31.66 -29.08 3.53
CA PRO A 642 -30.35 -28.76 4.09
C PRO A 642 -29.59 -27.85 3.11
N LEU A 643 -29.07 -26.74 3.61
CA LEU A 643 -28.15 -25.88 2.86
C LEU A 643 -26.71 -26.25 3.21
N GLN A 644 -25.82 -26.29 2.22
CA GLN A 644 -24.38 -26.47 2.42
C GLN A 644 -23.85 -25.42 3.39
N ALA A 645 -23.20 -25.85 4.47
CA ALA A 645 -22.46 -24.98 5.38
C ALA A 645 -21.32 -25.77 6.06
N PRO A 646 -20.08 -25.26 6.04
CA PRO A 646 -18.98 -25.78 6.85
C PRO A 646 -19.32 -25.85 8.34
N ILE A 647 -18.79 -26.84 9.06
CA ILE A 647 -19.01 -26.97 10.52
C ILE A 647 -18.49 -25.74 11.30
N ALA A 648 -17.60 -24.94 10.74
CA ALA A 648 -17.12 -23.70 11.35
C ALA A 648 -18.27 -22.73 11.73
N SER A 649 -19.34 -22.69 10.94
CA SER A 649 -20.53 -21.87 11.19
C SER A 649 -21.38 -22.39 12.36
N LEU A 650 -21.30 -23.69 12.70
CA LEU A 650 -21.96 -24.29 13.87
C LEU A 650 -21.26 -23.95 15.20
N LYS A 651 -19.95 -23.65 15.18
CA LYS A 651 -19.19 -23.20 16.37
C LYS A 651 -19.59 -21.78 16.81
N LYS A 652 -19.92 -20.89 15.88
CA LYS A 652 -20.29 -19.48 16.18
C LYS A 652 -21.71 -19.33 16.77
N LEU A 653 -22.53 -20.38 16.68
CA LEU A 653 -23.84 -20.51 17.35
C LEU A 653 -23.74 -20.93 18.83
N GLY A 654 -22.53 -21.05 19.40
CA GLY A 654 -22.34 -21.32 20.83
C GLY A 654 -22.88 -22.67 21.33
N LYS A 655 -23.06 -23.67 20.44
CA LYS A 655 -23.65 -24.97 20.80
C LYS A 655 -22.68 -26.16 20.74
N LEU A 656 -21.39 -25.90 20.95
CA LEU A 656 -20.39 -26.93 21.25
C LEU A 656 -19.63 -26.51 22.52
N GLY A 657 -20.31 -26.67 23.66
CA GLY A 657 -19.78 -26.37 24.99
C GLY A 657 -20.94 -26.29 25.98
N GLY A 658 -20.89 -27.07 27.06
CA GLY A 658 -22.03 -27.31 27.95
C GLY A 658 -22.66 -26.07 28.60
N THR A 659 -23.90 -26.28 29.02
CA THR A 659 -24.75 -25.50 29.96
C THR A 659 -25.63 -24.34 29.45
N SER A 660 -26.92 -24.50 29.76
CA SER A 660 -28.05 -23.56 29.89
C SER A 660 -28.74 -22.98 28.65
N LEU A 661 -29.92 -23.56 28.37
CA LEU A 661 -31.04 -22.99 27.62
C LEU A 661 -31.68 -21.85 28.43
N THR A 662 -31.42 -20.60 28.07
CA THR A 662 -32.35 -19.48 28.31
C THR A 662 -32.09 -18.36 27.30
N ALA A 663 -32.82 -18.38 26.18
CA ALA A 663 -33.24 -17.20 25.39
C ALA A 663 -34.00 -17.67 24.14
N LEU A 664 -35.20 -18.20 24.35
CA LEU A 664 -36.21 -18.39 23.31
C LEU A 664 -37.55 -18.02 23.95
N SER A 665 -37.70 -16.75 24.28
CA SER A 665 -38.95 -16.12 24.69
C SER A 665 -38.89 -14.63 24.33
N THR A 666 -39.97 -14.13 23.72
CA THR A 666 -40.30 -12.73 23.37
C THR A 666 -39.81 -12.19 22.02
N MET A 667 -40.40 -12.68 20.93
CA MET A 667 -40.79 -11.84 19.79
C MET A 667 -42.25 -12.12 19.36
N SER A 668 -43.15 -12.09 20.35
CA SER A 668 -44.56 -11.75 20.16
C SER A 668 -44.84 -10.56 21.09
N ALA A 669 -45.54 -9.55 20.55
CA ALA A 669 -45.97 -8.30 21.18
C ALA A 669 -44.93 -7.16 21.31
N GLN A 670 -44.80 -6.35 20.26
CA GLN A 670 -44.80 -4.88 20.38
C GLN A 670 -45.08 -4.22 19.02
N GLN A 671 -46.36 -4.21 18.63
CA GLN A 671 -46.89 -3.30 17.63
C GLN A 671 -48.07 -2.55 18.28
N SER A 672 -47.76 -1.70 19.25
CA SER A 672 -48.72 -0.76 19.85
C SER A 672 -47.99 0.34 20.63
N SER A 673 -47.78 1.49 19.99
CA SER A 673 -47.81 2.86 20.56
C SER A 673 -46.89 3.83 19.79
N LEU A 674 -47.37 4.36 18.67
CA LEU A 674 -46.94 5.68 18.21
C LEU A 674 -48.09 6.64 18.48
N THR A 675 -48.04 7.34 19.61
CA THR A 675 -48.94 8.46 19.94
C THR A 675 -48.32 9.78 19.48
N ALA A 676 -48.97 10.36 18.47
CA ALA A 676 -49.42 11.75 18.32
C ALA A 676 -48.59 12.92 18.88
N SER A 677 -48.29 13.87 17.97
CA SER A 677 -48.53 15.34 18.06
C SER A 677 -48.12 15.96 16.71
N ALA A 678 -48.82 16.87 16.02
CA ALA A 678 -50.02 17.66 16.30
C ALA A 678 -50.56 18.32 14.99
N PHE A 679 -51.89 18.55 14.94
CA PHE A 679 -52.66 19.67 14.32
C PHE A 679 -52.61 19.87 12.77
N THR A 680 -53.69 20.16 12.00
CA THR A 680 -55.08 20.58 12.26
C THR A 680 -55.99 20.35 11.02
N ALA A 681 -57.31 20.38 11.25
CA ALA A 681 -58.45 19.99 10.41
C ALA A 681 -58.81 20.90 9.20
N SER A 682 -59.54 20.34 8.21
CA SER A 682 -60.89 20.77 7.74
C SER A 682 -61.42 19.74 6.69
N SER A 683 -62.57 19.08 6.90
CA SER A 683 -63.97 19.42 6.55
C SER A 683 -64.48 18.91 5.19
N SER A 684 -65.30 17.86 5.26
CA SER A 684 -66.49 17.52 4.44
C SER A 684 -66.37 16.92 3.01
N PRO A 685 -67.18 15.88 2.67
CA PRO A 685 -67.33 15.29 1.33
C PRO A 685 -68.46 16.02 0.56
N PRO A 686 -68.59 15.90 -0.79
CA PRO A 686 -69.58 14.94 -1.33
C PRO A 686 -69.43 14.49 -2.81
N THR A 687 -70.30 13.53 -3.17
CA THR A 687 -71.07 13.37 -4.43
C THR A 687 -70.44 12.81 -5.70
N VAL A 688 -70.94 11.62 -6.04
CA VAL A 688 -71.16 11.06 -7.39
C VAL A 688 -72.21 11.92 -8.13
N PRO A 689 -72.15 12.01 -9.47
CA PRO A 689 -73.30 11.51 -10.24
C PRO A 689 -72.91 10.65 -11.47
N ALA A 690 -73.85 9.78 -11.82
CA ALA A 690 -73.89 8.91 -13.00
C ALA A 690 -74.38 9.67 -14.25
N GLU A 691 -73.98 9.22 -15.45
CA GLU A 691 -74.86 8.55 -16.44
C GLU A 691 -74.13 8.37 -17.81
N ILE A 692 -73.97 7.15 -18.33
CA ILE A 692 -74.72 6.37 -19.38
C ILE A 692 -74.42 6.78 -20.86
N ILE A 693 -74.30 5.74 -21.71
CA ILE A 693 -74.57 5.60 -23.17
C ILE A 693 -73.30 5.72 -24.05
N THR A 694 -72.87 4.80 -24.92
CA THR A 694 -73.32 3.49 -25.49
C THR A 694 -72.15 2.91 -26.29
N GLY A 695 -72.15 1.60 -26.57
CA GLY A 695 -71.45 1.07 -27.75
C GLY A 695 -71.04 -0.40 -27.64
N ASP A 696 -71.91 -1.28 -28.13
CA ASP A 696 -71.72 -2.72 -28.38
C ASP A 696 -70.43 -3.06 -29.14
N ASP A 697 -69.77 -4.19 -28.82
CA ASP A 697 -69.94 -5.39 -29.67
C ASP A 697 -69.49 -6.70 -29.00
N GLN A 698 -70.22 -7.76 -29.34
CA GLN A 698 -70.24 -9.11 -28.77
C GLN A 698 -69.30 -10.10 -29.50
N ALA A 699 -68.76 -11.08 -28.76
CA ALA A 699 -68.61 -12.51 -29.16
C ALA A 699 -67.81 -13.30 -28.10
N THR A 700 -68.45 -13.90 -27.08
CA THR A 700 -68.81 -15.33 -26.93
C THR A 700 -67.73 -16.40 -27.25
N SER A 701 -67.30 -17.19 -26.23
CA SER A 701 -67.65 -18.63 -26.10
C SER A 701 -67.02 -19.36 -24.88
N SER A 702 -67.89 -19.79 -23.96
CA SER A 702 -67.97 -21.07 -23.19
C SER A 702 -66.74 -21.90 -22.75
N LEU A 703 -66.57 -21.98 -21.41
CA LEU A 703 -66.40 -23.14 -20.46
C LEU A 703 -66.26 -24.60 -21.02
N PRO A 704 -65.67 -25.59 -20.28
CA PRO A 704 -65.80 -25.76 -18.81
C PRO A 704 -64.60 -26.28 -17.98
N ARG A 705 -64.77 -26.17 -16.66
CA ARG A 705 -64.01 -26.83 -15.59
C ARG A 705 -63.86 -28.34 -15.81
N ARG A 706 -62.65 -28.87 -15.60
CA ARG A 706 -62.44 -30.22 -15.04
C ARG A 706 -61.48 -30.14 -13.86
N LYS A 707 -62.00 -30.49 -12.68
CA LYS A 707 -61.21 -30.98 -11.55
C LYS A 707 -60.57 -32.31 -11.98
N GLN A 708 -59.26 -32.44 -11.85
CA GLN A 708 -58.64 -33.73 -11.62
C GLN A 708 -57.58 -33.58 -10.53
N SER A 709 -57.95 -34.06 -9.35
CA SER A 709 -57.02 -34.52 -8.33
C SER A 709 -56.29 -35.75 -8.89
N VAL A 710 -54.96 -35.77 -8.83
CA VAL A 710 -54.18 -37.00 -8.97
C VAL A 710 -53.14 -37.02 -7.86
N HIS A 711 -53.35 -37.95 -6.92
CA HIS A 711 -52.34 -38.46 -5.99
C HIS A 711 -51.21 -39.13 -6.78
N LEU A 712 -49.97 -38.91 -6.36
CA LEU A 712 -48.85 -39.77 -6.70
C LEU A 712 -48.00 -40.01 -5.44
N PHE A 713 -48.22 -41.18 -4.84
CA PHE A 713 -47.20 -42.02 -4.25
C PHE A 713 -47.08 -43.25 -5.16
N ALA A 714 -45.88 -43.51 -5.67
CA ALA A 714 -45.29 -44.83 -5.91
C ALA A 714 -43.84 -44.62 -6.31
#